data_AF-A0A6N7XRK3-F1
#
_entry.id   AF-A0A6N7XRK3-F1
#
_cell.length_a   1.000
_cell.length_b   1.000
_cell.length_c   1.000
_cell.angle_alpha   90.00
_cell.angle_beta   90.00
_cell.angle_gamma   90.00
#
_symmetry.space_group_name_H-M   'P 1'
#
loop_
_entity.id
_entity.type
_entity.pdbx_description
1 polymer ?
#
loop_
_entity_poly.entity_id
_entity_poly.type
_entity_poly.pdbx_seq_one_letter_code
_entity_poly.pdbx_strand_id
1 'polypeptide(L)'
;MSDPVFDEEQAHLSEVYAKLEAIRDSLTREIEVTHREAAQDLRDMSEEVRLNFSSADETMETLAAIETLNSVIDAYNQNHDFTVDKLRRTIALLAQPYFAKVRLQMRPGRPARDVYIGLAGVTDENRRPLIVDWRSPIAETYYNQQMGPTSYQVDGRTRNVSLELRRQFDITRDHLNGYFDTTVAIEDSLLLGALRRHHTEKLQAITATIQREQNEVVRHSDVPVLLVNGIAGSGKTSVLLQRIAFLFYGQRDTLRADQVVLLSPNDVFARYIDAVLPSLGESNPQIMTWREWVARLGLADRASGADVDAVSLRALEEGLPSLTLEEQDFRDVREGGLSMLKASSIAASVRKFERFGVGPKLMTLVREDLRSKLERRITQISKNDELQEEMLGLDVERQVEVFGETIAPSDERETDALARRYAEFLYGGARTQIDDASWLRFDRVGMRLTGGRPLSAAEYLYLKILVTGTGDDDVRYVMVDEVQDYTQTQLMVLASYFPRAHFLLLGDQHQAIVEGSASFGQIGQVFAQTHGSVEECRLLTSYRSSPEITELFCSLLPPEERVTLSSVQRPGVDPVIRECPSDAGGYLQVLRRIAEDAHAKEGLCAIVAQDGARANWIARQLGDLAPLVGKGDTLPKEGVVTLDLRLAKGLEFDSVIIPDAQAEVYPDEPLARRRLYTAVSRAMHEVTILSQGQMTPLLSPYLASRQGKRD
;
A
#
# COMPACT_ATOMS: atom_id res chain seq x y z
N MET A 1 2.84 42.32 24.82
CA MET A 1 4.26 42.69 24.61
C MET A 1 4.67 42.01 23.32
N SER A 2 5.41 42.68 22.43
CA SER A 2 5.91 41.99 21.22
C SER A 2 6.86 40.88 21.65
N ASP A 3 6.72 39.71 21.03
CA ASP A 3 7.61 38.58 21.23
C ASP A 3 8.75 38.69 20.20
N PRO A 4 9.98 39.07 20.59
CA PRO A 4 11.07 39.29 19.64
C PRO A 4 11.44 38.05 18.83
N VAL A 5 11.22 36.85 19.40
CA VAL A 5 11.48 35.59 18.71
C VAL A 5 10.42 35.34 17.64
N PHE A 6 9.16 35.63 17.95
CA PHE A 6 8.08 35.57 16.96
C PHE A 6 8.37 36.50 15.77
N ASP A 7 8.79 37.73 16.05
CA ASP A 7 9.11 38.73 15.02
C ASP A 7 10.31 38.28 14.15
N GLU A 8 11.35 37.70 14.76
CA GLU A 8 12.51 37.13 14.05
C GLU A 8 12.09 35.97 13.13
N GLU A 9 11.30 35.02 13.63
CA GLU A 9 10.88 33.85 12.85
C GLU A 9 9.85 34.22 11.76
N GLN A 10 8.98 35.21 12.00
CA GLN A 10 8.08 35.75 10.96
C GLN A 10 8.87 36.47 9.86
N ALA A 11 9.93 37.22 10.21
CA ALA A 11 10.80 37.85 9.22
C ALA A 11 11.54 36.80 8.38
N HIS A 12 12.06 35.74 9.01
CA HIS A 12 12.69 34.63 8.30
C HIS A 12 11.71 33.91 7.37
N LEU A 13 10.49 33.60 7.86
CA LEU A 13 9.44 32.98 7.06
C LEU A 13 9.13 33.81 5.82
N SER A 14 8.99 35.13 5.98
CA SER A 14 8.69 36.05 4.88
C SER A 14 9.79 36.04 3.80
N GLU A 15 11.06 35.99 4.22
CA GLU A 15 12.21 35.89 3.30
C GLU A 15 12.21 34.55 2.55
N VAL A 16 12.00 33.44 3.27
CA VAL A 16 11.96 32.10 2.68
C VAL A 16 10.78 31.96 1.71
N TYR A 17 9.61 32.49 2.08
CA TYR A 17 8.41 32.46 1.25
C TYR A 17 8.64 33.20 -0.07
N ALA A 18 9.18 34.43 -0.02
CA ALA A 18 9.49 35.21 -1.21
C ALA A 18 10.49 34.47 -2.14
N LYS A 19 11.47 33.76 -1.57
CA LYS A 19 12.39 32.92 -2.37
C LYS A 19 11.67 31.74 -3.02
N LEU A 20 10.76 31.07 -2.30
CA LEU A 20 9.96 29.98 -2.87
C LEU A 20 9.07 30.46 -4.02
N GLU A 21 8.45 31.64 -3.89
CA GLU A 21 7.68 32.25 -4.98
C GLU A 21 8.54 32.56 -6.20
N ALA A 22 9.73 33.14 -5.98
CA ALA A 22 10.67 33.40 -7.07
C ALA A 22 11.11 32.10 -7.78
N ILE A 23 11.37 31.03 -7.01
CA ILE A 23 11.70 29.71 -7.56
C ILE A 23 10.53 29.13 -8.36
N ARG A 24 9.30 29.16 -7.82
CA ARG A 24 8.08 28.74 -8.52
C ARG A 24 7.95 29.46 -9.86
N ASP A 25 8.00 30.79 -9.84
CA ASP A 25 7.81 31.62 -11.02
C ASP A 25 8.94 31.44 -12.05
N SER A 26 10.16 31.14 -11.60
CA SER A 26 11.27 30.77 -12.49
C SER A 26 11.03 29.42 -13.16
N LEU A 27 10.66 28.40 -12.39
CA LEU A 27 10.42 27.05 -12.91
C LEU A 27 9.22 26.99 -13.85
N THR A 28 8.14 27.71 -13.54
CA THR A 28 6.97 27.83 -14.43
C THR A 28 7.35 28.45 -15.77
N ARG A 29 8.14 29.55 -15.75
CA ARG A 29 8.64 30.17 -16.98
C ARG A 29 9.58 29.26 -17.76
N GLU A 30 10.45 28.52 -17.07
CA GLU A 30 11.35 27.54 -17.69
C GLU A 30 10.55 26.46 -18.41
N ILE A 31 9.53 25.87 -17.77
CA ILE A 31 8.65 24.87 -18.40
C ILE A 31 7.97 25.43 -19.67
N GLU A 32 7.44 26.65 -19.61
CA GLU A 32 6.78 27.30 -20.76
C GLU A 32 7.73 27.61 -21.92
N VAL A 33 8.99 27.96 -21.64
CA VAL A 33 10.01 28.23 -22.65
C VAL A 33 10.53 26.93 -23.24
N THR A 34 11.00 26.01 -22.41
CA THR A 34 11.57 24.71 -22.83
C THR A 34 10.55 23.88 -23.60
N HIS A 35 9.26 23.89 -23.23
CA HIS A 35 8.23 23.19 -23.99
C HIS A 35 8.01 23.81 -25.38
N ARG A 36 8.11 25.14 -25.53
CA ARG A 36 7.99 25.80 -26.84
C ARG A 36 9.20 25.53 -27.72
N GLU A 37 10.40 25.57 -27.14
CA GLU A 37 11.66 25.25 -27.83
C GLU A 37 11.68 23.78 -28.26
N ALA A 38 11.37 22.84 -27.37
CA ALA A 38 11.27 21.41 -27.70
C ALA A 38 10.28 21.15 -28.84
N ALA A 39 9.10 21.78 -28.83
CA ALA A 39 8.12 21.64 -29.90
C ALA A 39 8.60 22.25 -31.24
N GLN A 40 9.47 23.26 -31.21
CA GLN A 40 10.07 23.81 -32.42
C GLN A 40 11.17 22.89 -32.94
N ASP A 41 12.12 22.49 -32.10
CA ASP A 41 13.21 21.59 -32.45
C ASP A 41 12.71 20.27 -33.00
N LEU A 42 11.69 19.66 -32.37
CA LEU A 42 11.09 18.42 -32.86
C LEU A 42 10.44 18.58 -34.24
N ARG A 43 9.86 19.76 -34.54
CA ARG A 43 9.33 20.03 -35.88
C ARG A 43 10.45 20.16 -36.90
N ASP A 44 11.46 20.98 -36.60
CA ASP A 44 12.60 21.20 -37.50
C ASP A 44 13.35 19.90 -37.79
N MET A 45 13.61 19.07 -36.75
CA MET A 45 14.19 17.74 -36.92
C MET A 45 13.28 16.79 -37.70
N SER A 46 11.96 16.79 -37.44
CA SER A 46 11.03 15.93 -38.19
C SER A 46 10.96 16.26 -39.68
N GLU A 47 11.19 17.52 -40.06
CA GLU A 47 11.23 17.97 -41.46
C GLU A 47 12.55 17.59 -42.16
N GLU A 48 13.65 17.44 -41.41
CA GLU A 48 14.95 16.99 -41.92
C GLU A 48 15.05 15.47 -42.10
N VAL A 49 14.30 14.68 -41.32
CA VAL A 49 14.29 13.21 -41.41
C VAL A 49 13.60 12.76 -42.70
N ARG A 50 14.38 12.39 -43.70
CA ARG A 50 13.89 11.75 -44.93
C ARG A 50 13.77 10.25 -44.69
N LEU A 51 12.55 9.76 -44.55
CA LEU A 51 12.25 8.34 -44.46
C LEU A 51 12.55 7.68 -45.82
N ASN A 52 13.64 6.93 -45.92
CA ASN A 52 14.00 6.19 -47.13
C ASN A 52 14.40 4.75 -46.79
N PHE A 53 13.59 3.80 -47.25
CA PHE A 53 13.73 2.37 -46.93
C PHE A 53 14.11 1.54 -48.16
N SER A 54 14.65 2.16 -49.21
CA SER A 54 14.82 1.51 -50.51
C SER A 54 16.03 0.56 -50.59
N SER A 55 16.99 0.69 -49.68
CA SER A 55 18.18 -0.16 -49.60
C SER A 55 18.62 -0.36 -48.14
N ALA A 56 19.39 -1.42 -47.88
CA ALA A 56 19.85 -1.76 -46.53
C ALA A 56 20.67 -0.63 -45.87
N ASP A 57 21.50 0.08 -46.64
CA ASP A 57 22.27 1.23 -46.14
C ASP A 57 21.36 2.42 -45.79
N GLU A 58 20.38 2.75 -46.64
CA GLU A 58 19.44 3.85 -46.41
C GLU A 58 18.46 3.57 -45.26
N THR A 59 18.04 2.30 -45.08
CA THR A 59 17.23 1.88 -43.94
C THR A 59 18.02 2.02 -42.63
N MET A 60 19.31 1.71 -42.63
CA MET A 60 20.18 1.89 -41.47
C MET A 60 20.36 3.38 -41.12
N GLU A 61 20.50 4.25 -42.11
CA GLU A 61 20.52 5.71 -41.90
C GLU A 61 19.19 6.23 -41.35
N THR A 62 18.06 5.74 -41.88
CA THR A 62 16.72 6.11 -41.40
C THR A 62 16.48 5.67 -39.95
N LEU A 63 16.89 4.44 -39.59
CA LEU A 63 16.79 3.94 -38.22
C LEU A 63 17.67 4.74 -37.26
N ALA A 64 18.89 5.10 -37.66
CA ALA A 64 19.78 5.94 -36.86
C ALA A 64 19.20 7.37 -36.66
N ALA A 65 18.54 7.93 -37.67
CA ALA A 65 17.85 9.22 -37.58
C ALA A 65 16.64 9.17 -36.61
N ILE A 66 15.87 8.08 -36.63
CA ILE A 66 14.76 7.86 -35.68
C ILE A 66 15.30 7.65 -34.26
N GLU A 67 16.38 6.90 -34.09
CA GLU A 67 17.01 6.68 -32.79
C GLU A 67 17.55 7.99 -32.20
N THR A 68 18.16 8.85 -33.02
CA THR A 68 18.60 10.19 -32.58
C THR A 68 17.42 11.09 -32.22
N LEU A 69 16.32 11.07 -32.98
CA LEU A 69 15.10 11.81 -32.64
C LEU A 69 14.53 11.32 -31.29
N ASN A 70 14.41 10.00 -31.09
CA ASN A 70 13.94 9.42 -29.84
C ASN A 70 14.85 9.79 -28.66
N SER A 71 16.18 9.77 -28.85
CA SER A 71 17.12 10.18 -27.80
C SER A 71 16.97 11.65 -27.42
N VAL A 72 16.64 12.54 -28.37
CA VAL A 72 16.38 13.96 -28.10
C VAL A 72 15.04 14.14 -27.38
N ILE A 73 13.99 13.41 -27.80
CA ILE A 73 12.69 13.37 -27.11
C ILE A 73 12.87 12.93 -25.66
N ASP A 74 13.62 11.85 -25.44
CA ASP A 74 13.88 11.32 -24.10
C ASP A 74 14.62 12.34 -23.23
N ALA A 75 15.60 13.06 -23.79
CA ALA A 75 16.31 14.11 -23.06
C ALA A 75 15.38 15.28 -22.68
N TYR A 76 14.48 15.70 -23.58
CA TYR A 76 13.49 16.73 -23.30
C TYR A 76 12.49 16.27 -22.23
N ASN A 77 11.98 15.05 -22.33
CA ASN A 77 11.06 14.48 -21.34
C ASN A 77 11.72 14.39 -19.96
N GLN A 78 12.95 13.91 -19.86
CA GLN A 78 13.68 13.85 -18.58
C GLN A 78 13.87 15.23 -17.94
N ASN A 79 14.23 16.25 -18.73
CA ASN A 79 14.40 17.60 -18.21
C ASN A 79 13.05 18.22 -17.79
N HIS A 80 12.01 17.98 -18.59
CA HIS A 80 10.65 18.40 -18.27
C HIS A 80 10.19 17.78 -16.95
N ASP A 81 10.32 16.46 -16.79
CA ASP A 81 9.91 15.73 -15.58
C ASP A 81 10.67 16.23 -14.35
N PHE A 82 11.99 16.43 -14.45
CA PHE A 82 12.80 16.98 -13.35
C PHE A 82 12.32 18.38 -12.92
N THR A 83 12.03 19.24 -13.89
CA THR A 83 11.59 20.62 -13.64
C THR A 83 10.18 20.65 -13.03
N VAL A 84 9.28 19.81 -13.54
CA VAL A 84 7.92 19.62 -13.01
C VAL A 84 7.95 19.10 -11.58
N ASP A 85 8.80 18.13 -11.27
CA ASP A 85 8.95 17.60 -9.91
C ASP A 85 9.49 18.67 -8.94
N LYS A 86 10.47 19.47 -9.37
CA LYS A 86 10.99 20.59 -8.57
C LYS A 86 9.93 21.65 -8.34
N LEU A 87 9.09 21.95 -9.33
CA LEU A 87 7.96 22.86 -9.20
C LEU A 87 6.91 22.30 -8.23
N ARG A 88 6.56 21.00 -8.35
CA ARG A 88 5.61 20.32 -7.46
C ARG A 88 6.05 20.42 -5.99
N ARG A 89 7.33 20.15 -5.70
CA ARG A 89 7.92 20.30 -4.36
C ARG A 89 7.85 21.74 -3.85
N THR A 90 8.16 22.70 -4.72
CA THR A 90 8.09 24.13 -4.38
C THR A 90 6.66 24.58 -4.06
N ILE A 91 5.67 24.13 -4.84
CA ILE A 91 4.25 24.40 -4.59
C ILE A 91 3.80 23.79 -3.26
N ALA A 92 4.21 22.56 -2.96
CA ALA A 92 3.90 21.92 -1.67
C ALA A 92 4.45 22.73 -0.49
N LEU A 93 5.67 23.27 -0.60
CA LEU A 93 6.29 24.13 0.41
C LEU A 93 5.62 25.51 0.51
N LEU A 94 4.96 26.03 -0.53
CA LEU A 94 4.24 27.31 -0.44
C LEU A 94 2.97 27.24 0.41
N ALA A 95 2.44 26.05 0.69
CA ALA A 95 1.36 25.89 1.66
C ALA A 95 1.90 25.97 3.10
N GLN A 96 3.03 25.33 3.37
CA GLN A 96 3.75 25.38 4.64
C GLN A 96 5.27 25.18 4.39
N PRO A 97 6.09 26.25 4.41
CA PRO A 97 7.51 26.15 4.03
C PRO A 97 8.34 25.22 4.91
N TYR A 98 8.08 25.22 6.20
CA TYR A 98 8.70 24.32 7.16
C TYR A 98 7.79 24.19 8.37
N PHE A 99 7.90 23.07 9.09
CA PHE A 99 7.13 22.84 10.30
C PHE A 99 8.01 22.81 11.55
N ALA A 100 9.33 22.70 11.39
CA ALA A 100 10.27 22.62 12.50
C ALA A 100 11.61 23.29 12.20
N LYS A 101 12.34 23.60 13.27
CA LYS A 101 13.72 24.08 13.26
C LYS A 101 14.50 23.38 14.36
N VAL A 102 15.72 22.96 14.03
CA VAL A 102 16.70 22.50 15.01
C VAL A 102 17.96 23.37 14.94
N ARG A 103 18.53 23.71 16.10
CA ARG A 103 19.84 24.36 16.20
C ARG A 103 20.87 23.32 16.57
N LEU A 104 21.79 23.05 15.64
CA LEU A 104 22.76 21.96 15.76
C LEU A 104 24.18 22.49 15.84
N GLN A 105 24.91 22.10 16.89
CA GLN A 105 26.36 22.23 16.94
C GLN A 105 27.00 21.00 16.31
N MET A 106 27.53 21.18 15.09
CA MET A 106 28.13 20.09 14.31
C MET A 106 29.47 19.60 14.87
N ARG A 107 30.24 20.49 15.52
CA ARG A 107 31.54 20.19 16.12
C ARG A 107 31.75 21.08 17.36
N PRO A 108 32.36 20.57 18.44
CA PRO A 108 32.74 21.39 19.58
C PRO A 108 33.56 22.61 19.16
N GLY A 109 33.23 23.78 19.71
CA GLY A 109 33.95 25.05 19.44
C GLY A 109 33.57 25.75 18.13
N ARG A 110 32.60 25.23 17.36
CA ARG A 110 31.99 25.97 16.24
C ARG A 110 30.61 26.49 16.62
N PRO A 111 30.17 27.62 16.02
CA PRO A 111 28.82 28.13 16.24
C PRO A 111 27.80 27.11 15.72
N ALA A 112 26.72 26.94 16.48
CA ALA A 112 25.59 26.13 16.05
C ALA A 112 24.90 26.77 14.83
N ARG A 113 24.19 25.94 14.07
CA ARG A 113 23.49 26.36 12.86
C ARG A 113 22.04 25.94 12.92
N ASP A 114 21.19 26.80 12.39
CA ASP A 114 19.77 26.53 12.25
C ASP A 114 19.54 25.65 11.01
N VAL A 115 18.73 24.63 11.18
CA VAL A 115 18.27 23.73 10.13
C VAL A 115 16.75 23.73 10.18
N TYR A 116 16.14 24.30 9.14
CA TYR A 116 14.69 24.31 8.96
C TYR A 116 14.26 23.05 8.23
N ILE A 117 13.26 22.36 8.78
CA ILE A 117 12.78 21.06 8.32
C ILE A 117 11.37 21.22 7.77
N GLY A 118 11.18 20.80 6.52
CA GLY A 118 9.92 20.88 5.82
C GLY A 118 9.56 19.58 5.10
N LEU A 119 8.43 19.62 4.40
CA LEU A 119 7.88 18.48 3.68
C LEU A 119 8.77 18.02 2.53
N ALA A 120 9.46 18.97 1.88
CA ALA A 120 10.41 18.74 0.80
C ALA A 120 11.67 19.59 0.99
N GLY A 121 12.77 19.17 0.41
CA GLY A 121 14.01 19.95 0.40
C GLY A 121 14.08 20.94 -0.75
N VAL A 122 14.49 22.18 -0.47
CA VAL A 122 14.80 23.20 -1.49
C VAL A 122 16.11 23.91 -1.14
N THR A 123 16.93 24.14 -2.16
CA THR A 123 18.17 24.92 -2.06
C THR A 123 18.03 26.27 -2.74
N ASP A 124 18.80 27.26 -2.27
CA ASP A 124 18.97 28.53 -2.97
C ASP A 124 19.86 28.40 -4.22
N GLU A 125 20.05 29.51 -4.92
CA GLU A 125 20.90 29.63 -6.12
C GLU A 125 22.37 29.22 -5.86
N ASN A 126 22.84 29.36 -4.63
CA ASN A 126 24.19 28.98 -4.19
C ASN A 126 24.27 27.53 -3.69
N ARG A 127 23.23 26.72 -3.92
CA ARG A 127 23.08 25.33 -3.43
C ARG A 127 23.13 25.21 -1.91
N ARG A 128 22.82 26.28 -1.17
CA ARG A 128 22.64 26.22 0.29
C ARG A 128 21.22 25.74 0.58
N PRO A 129 21.03 24.78 1.50
CA PRO A 129 19.69 24.32 1.86
C PRO A 129 18.94 25.47 2.55
N LEU A 130 17.83 25.88 1.95
CA LEU A 130 16.86 26.79 2.58
C LEU A 130 15.98 25.98 3.52
N ILE A 131 15.45 24.87 3.00
CA ILE A 131 14.60 23.92 3.74
C ILE A 131 15.18 22.54 3.51
N VAL A 132 15.35 21.80 4.60
CA VAL A 132 15.79 20.41 4.59
C VAL A 132 14.57 19.50 4.59
N ASP A 133 14.58 18.51 3.70
CA ASP A 133 13.55 17.48 3.64
C ASP A 133 13.52 16.67 4.96
N TRP A 134 12.34 16.43 5.51
CA TRP A 134 12.16 15.63 6.72
C TRP A 134 12.77 14.23 6.63
N ARG A 135 12.94 13.68 5.42
CA ARG A 135 13.54 12.35 5.19
C ARG A 135 15.06 12.35 5.23
N SER A 136 15.67 13.53 5.16
CA SER A 136 17.12 13.68 5.27
C SER A 136 17.64 13.09 6.58
N PRO A 137 18.81 12.42 6.59
CA PRO A 137 19.39 11.89 7.82
C PRO A 137 19.56 12.91 8.95
N ILE A 138 19.92 14.16 8.62
CA ILE A 138 20.08 15.22 9.63
C ILE A 138 18.77 15.54 10.37
N ALA A 139 17.61 15.34 9.72
CA ALA A 139 16.31 15.57 10.32
C ALA A 139 15.97 14.55 11.42
N GLU A 140 16.68 13.42 11.49
CA GLU A 140 16.57 12.45 12.60
C GLU A 140 16.84 13.11 13.96
N THR A 141 17.69 14.13 14.01
CA THR A 141 17.99 14.90 15.23
C THR A 141 16.77 15.60 15.83
N TYR A 142 15.76 15.95 15.01
CA TYR A 142 14.49 16.47 15.49
C TYR A 142 13.65 15.39 16.19
N TYR A 143 13.63 14.18 15.63
CA TYR A 143 12.80 13.06 16.07
C TYR A 143 13.42 12.21 17.19
N ASN A 144 14.74 12.24 17.42
CA ASN A 144 15.43 11.42 18.45
C ASN A 144 15.13 11.81 19.92
N GLN A 145 14.28 12.83 20.14
CA GLN A 145 13.69 13.24 21.42
C GLN A 145 14.66 13.56 22.59
N GLN A 146 15.95 13.74 22.34
CA GLN A 146 16.94 14.11 23.37
C GLN A 146 17.62 15.44 23.02
N MET A 147 17.61 16.40 23.95
CA MET A 147 18.43 17.61 23.87
C MET A 147 19.89 17.29 24.22
N GLY A 148 20.83 18.07 23.70
CA GLY A 148 22.26 17.86 23.92
C GLY A 148 22.89 16.86 22.94
N PRO A 149 23.89 16.06 23.35
CA PRO A 149 24.61 15.15 22.46
C PRO A 149 23.68 14.14 21.81
N THR A 150 23.68 14.10 20.48
CA THR A 150 22.91 13.18 19.65
C THR A 150 23.71 12.79 18.42
N SER A 151 23.17 11.89 17.60
CA SER A 151 23.81 11.50 16.36
C SER A 151 22.79 11.12 15.29
N TYR A 152 23.24 11.13 14.03
CA TYR A 152 22.48 10.62 12.90
C TYR A 152 23.41 9.85 11.94
N GLN A 153 22.85 8.96 11.13
CA GLN A 153 23.61 8.13 10.19
C GLN A 153 23.52 8.67 8.76
N VAL A 154 24.65 8.97 8.13
CA VAL A 154 24.71 9.35 6.70
C VAL A 154 25.78 8.54 5.99
N ASP A 155 25.41 7.88 4.90
CA ASP A 155 26.29 7.01 4.10
C ASP A 155 27.04 5.96 4.95
N GLY A 156 26.33 5.33 5.89
CA GLY A 156 26.87 4.33 6.82
C GLY A 156 27.83 4.90 7.88
N ARG A 157 27.91 6.22 8.04
CA ARG A 157 28.76 6.89 9.02
C ARG A 157 27.93 7.65 10.05
N THR A 158 28.20 7.40 11.31
CA THR A 158 27.62 8.16 12.43
C THR A 158 28.20 9.57 12.48
N ARG A 159 27.34 10.57 12.53
CA ARG A 159 27.69 11.98 12.76
C ARG A 159 27.20 12.39 14.13
N ASN A 160 28.14 12.64 15.04
CA ASN A 160 27.84 13.16 16.36
C ASN A 160 27.64 14.68 16.29
N VAL A 161 26.55 15.16 16.87
CA VAL A 161 26.17 16.58 16.94
C VAL A 161 25.57 16.89 18.31
N SER A 162 25.44 18.16 18.67
CA SER A 162 24.68 18.57 19.85
C SER A 162 23.46 19.38 19.45
N LEU A 163 22.28 18.96 19.91
CA LEU A 163 21.02 19.67 19.71
C LEU A 163 20.86 20.74 20.80
N GLU A 164 20.92 22.01 20.41
CA GLU A 164 20.81 23.16 21.31
C GLU A 164 19.40 23.73 21.39
N LEU A 165 18.63 23.63 20.30
CA LEU A 165 17.25 24.10 20.22
C LEU A 165 16.44 23.14 19.34
N ARG A 166 15.22 22.87 19.77
CA ARG A 166 14.18 22.28 18.93
C ARG A 166 12.94 23.14 19.02
N ARG A 167 12.49 23.61 17.87
CA ARG A 167 11.34 24.49 17.69
C ARG A 167 10.38 23.89 16.68
N GLN A 168 9.10 23.94 16.98
CA GLN A 168 8.00 23.60 16.08
C GLN A 168 7.22 24.87 15.74
N PHE A 169 6.68 24.92 14.53
CA PHE A 169 5.91 26.05 14.03
C PHE A 169 4.50 25.65 13.60
N ASP A 170 3.55 26.56 13.82
CA ASP A 170 2.27 26.59 13.14
C ASP A 170 2.32 27.70 12.10
N ILE A 171 2.34 27.32 10.82
CA ILE A 171 2.51 28.24 9.69
C ILE A 171 1.42 27.96 8.68
N THR A 172 0.85 29.03 8.12
CA THR A 172 -0.02 28.97 6.96
C THR A 172 0.53 29.94 5.92
N ARG A 173 1.06 29.38 4.83
CA ARG A 173 1.73 30.13 3.76
C ARG A 173 2.87 31.02 4.29
N ASP A 174 2.70 32.34 4.22
CA ASP A 174 3.64 33.37 4.66
C ASP A 174 3.38 33.85 6.10
N HIS A 175 2.38 33.30 6.78
CA HIS A 175 1.98 33.73 8.12
C HIS A 175 2.36 32.71 9.19
N LEU A 176 3.08 33.18 10.22
CA LEU A 176 3.36 32.43 11.45
C LEU A 176 2.18 32.59 12.41
N ASN A 177 1.47 31.51 12.68
CA ASN A 177 0.38 31.49 13.67
C ASN A 177 0.94 31.33 15.10
N GLY A 178 2.04 30.59 15.25
CA GLY A 178 2.69 30.36 16.54
C GLY A 178 3.93 29.47 16.45
N TYR A 179 4.73 29.43 17.52
CA TYR A 179 5.88 28.55 17.65
C TYR A 179 5.99 27.98 19.07
N PHE A 180 6.69 26.86 19.20
CA PHE A 180 6.87 26.15 20.46
C PHE A 180 8.26 25.55 20.55
N ASP A 181 8.97 25.81 21.66
CA ASP A 181 10.24 25.16 21.97
C ASP A 181 10.00 23.94 22.85
N THR A 182 10.55 22.78 22.47
CA THR A 182 10.31 21.53 23.20
C THR A 182 11.62 20.90 23.65
N THR A 183 11.75 20.64 24.96
CA THR A 183 12.89 19.92 25.56
C THR A 183 12.72 18.40 25.49
N VAL A 184 11.49 17.90 25.57
CA VAL A 184 11.07 16.52 25.25
C VAL A 184 10.08 16.60 24.09
N ALA A 185 10.12 15.67 23.14
CA ALA A 185 9.15 15.73 22.03
C ALA A 185 7.75 15.42 22.58
N ILE A 186 6.91 16.45 22.62
CA ILE A 186 5.45 16.39 22.50
C ILE A 186 4.77 15.41 23.48
N GLU A 187 4.78 15.73 24.78
CA GLU A 187 3.74 15.29 25.73
C GLU A 187 2.61 16.34 25.89
N ASP A 188 2.76 17.52 25.28
CA ASP A 188 1.80 18.62 25.48
C ASP A 188 0.56 18.46 24.59
N SER A 189 -0.49 17.89 25.18
CA SER A 189 -1.87 17.89 24.69
C SER A 189 -2.43 19.32 24.43
N LEU A 190 -1.77 20.37 24.94
CA LEU A 190 -1.99 21.78 24.59
C LEU A 190 -1.60 22.10 23.14
N LEU A 191 -0.49 21.53 22.66
CA LEU A 191 0.18 21.80 21.38
C LEU A 191 -0.59 21.18 20.19
N LEU A 192 -1.13 19.96 20.36
CA LEU A 192 -1.97 19.28 19.36
C LEU A 192 -3.32 19.97 19.11
N GLY A 193 -3.90 20.59 20.15
CA GLY A 193 -5.21 21.24 20.07
C GLY A 193 -5.19 22.62 19.40
N ALA A 194 -4.06 23.34 19.45
CA ALA A 194 -3.89 24.60 18.74
C ALA A 194 -3.66 24.36 17.24
N LEU A 195 -2.79 23.40 16.89
CA LEU A 195 -2.49 23.02 15.51
C LEU A 195 -3.70 22.43 14.77
N ARG A 196 -4.61 21.71 15.44
CA ARG A 196 -5.78 21.11 14.77
C ARG A 196 -6.90 22.09 14.43
N ARG A 197 -6.99 23.27 15.06
CA ARG A 197 -8.11 24.21 14.85
C ARG A 197 -8.08 24.94 13.50
N HIS A 198 -6.94 24.99 12.83
CA HIS A 198 -6.77 25.77 11.59
C HIS A 198 -6.39 24.94 10.35
N HIS A 199 -6.02 23.66 10.50
CA HIS A 199 -5.62 22.81 9.38
C HIS A 199 -6.81 22.03 8.83
N THR A 200 -7.43 22.55 7.78
CA THR A 200 -8.45 21.82 6.99
C THR A 200 -7.81 20.70 6.16
N GLU A 201 -6.50 20.75 5.96
CA GLU A 201 -5.69 19.79 5.20
C GLU A 201 -5.04 18.78 6.16
N LYS A 202 -5.73 17.68 6.44
CA LYS A 202 -5.33 16.62 7.40
C LYS A 202 -3.91 16.00 7.18
N LEU A 203 -3.23 16.29 6.06
CA LEU A 203 -2.06 15.55 5.58
C LEU A 203 -0.70 16.18 5.95
N GLN A 204 -0.55 17.52 5.90
CA GLN A 204 0.71 18.19 6.26
C GLN A 204 1.01 18.08 7.77
N ALA A 205 -0.04 17.92 8.59
CA ALA A 205 0.08 17.72 10.03
C ALA A 205 0.81 16.40 10.40
N ILE A 206 0.78 15.37 9.54
CA ILE A 206 1.21 14.01 9.91
C ILE A 206 2.75 13.92 10.03
N THR A 207 3.52 14.61 9.20
CA THR A 207 5.00 14.59 9.25
C THR A 207 5.57 15.42 10.39
N ALA A 208 4.89 16.49 10.77
CA ALA A 208 5.31 17.37 11.86
C ALA A 208 5.13 16.73 13.25
N THR A 209 4.14 15.83 13.37
CA THR A 209 3.77 15.18 14.64
C THR A 209 4.29 13.75 14.78
N ILE A 210 5.21 13.30 13.91
CA ILE A 210 5.78 11.94 13.99
C ILE A 210 6.45 11.78 15.35
N GLN A 211 6.00 10.77 16.09
CA GLN A 211 6.55 10.43 17.40
C GLN A 211 7.74 9.49 17.28
N ARG A 212 8.49 9.30 18.37
CA ARG A 212 9.68 8.44 18.38
C ARG A 212 9.40 7.02 17.91
N GLU A 213 8.37 6.36 18.44
CA GLU A 213 8.00 4.99 18.05
C GLU A 213 7.61 4.92 16.56
N GLN A 214 6.93 5.93 16.04
CA GLN A 214 6.54 6.02 14.63
C GLN A 214 7.78 6.25 13.75
N ASN A 215 8.67 7.15 14.14
CA ASN A 215 9.92 7.43 13.44
C ASN A 215 10.86 6.22 13.43
N GLU A 216 10.87 5.42 14.51
CA GLU A 216 11.63 4.17 14.58
C GLU A 216 11.19 3.19 13.49
N VAL A 217 9.88 3.04 13.27
CA VAL A 217 9.34 2.23 12.17
C VAL A 217 9.65 2.86 10.81
N VAL A 218 9.43 4.17 10.65
CA VAL A 218 9.66 4.88 9.37
C VAL A 218 11.13 4.83 8.95
N ARG A 219 12.08 4.89 9.89
CA ARG A 219 13.52 4.87 9.62
C ARG A 219 14.18 3.54 9.91
N HIS A 220 13.39 2.50 10.19
CA HIS A 220 13.91 1.17 10.49
C HIS A 220 14.89 0.69 9.40
N SER A 221 15.86 -0.14 9.78
CA SER A 221 16.72 -0.83 8.81
C SER A 221 15.90 -1.60 7.79
N ASP A 222 16.44 -1.72 6.58
CA ASP A 222 15.81 -2.52 5.54
C ASP A 222 16.04 -4.01 5.80
N VAL A 223 15.06 -4.64 6.44
CA VAL A 223 15.08 -6.05 6.84
C VAL A 223 14.13 -6.85 5.95
N PRO A 224 14.32 -8.17 5.78
CA PRO A 224 13.44 -8.97 4.93
C PRO A 224 11.97 -8.84 5.30
N VAL A 225 11.64 -8.81 6.60
CA VAL A 225 10.26 -8.65 7.08
C VAL A 225 10.24 -7.84 8.38
N LEU A 226 9.45 -6.77 8.38
CA LEU A 226 9.16 -5.95 9.56
C LEU A 226 7.66 -6.07 9.90
N LEU A 227 7.35 -6.63 11.07
CA LEU A 227 6.00 -6.77 11.61
C LEU A 227 5.74 -5.71 12.67
N VAL A 228 4.78 -4.81 12.41
CA VAL A 228 4.44 -3.68 13.27
C VAL A 228 3.10 -3.95 13.94
N ASN A 229 3.12 -4.18 15.25
CA ASN A 229 1.92 -4.32 16.07
C ASN A 229 1.58 -2.99 16.75
N GLY A 230 0.55 -2.31 16.26
CA GLY A 230 0.13 -1.01 16.77
C GLY A 230 -1.30 -1.02 17.28
N ILE A 231 -1.55 -0.44 18.45
CA ILE A 231 -2.91 -0.31 19.00
C ILE A 231 -3.79 0.59 18.12
N ALA A 232 -5.09 0.60 18.38
CA ALA A 232 -6.01 1.53 17.73
C ALA A 232 -5.58 2.99 17.95
N GLY A 233 -5.66 3.80 16.89
CA GLY A 233 -5.31 5.23 16.96
C GLY A 233 -3.81 5.54 17.01
N SER A 234 -2.92 4.54 16.86
CA SER A 234 -1.46 4.73 16.87
C SER A 234 -0.85 5.30 15.58
N GLY A 235 -1.65 5.51 14.54
CA GLY A 235 -1.17 6.08 13.27
C GLY A 235 -0.44 5.09 12.36
N LYS A 236 -0.73 3.78 12.45
CA LYS A 236 -0.15 2.71 11.60
C LYS A 236 -0.13 3.09 10.11
N THR A 237 -1.26 3.46 9.54
CA THR A 237 -1.36 3.87 8.13
C THR A 237 -0.49 5.07 7.81
N SER A 238 -0.47 6.07 8.70
CA SER A 238 0.42 7.23 8.54
C SER A 238 1.89 6.82 8.50
N VAL A 239 2.30 5.92 9.41
CA VAL A 239 3.64 5.33 9.46
C VAL A 239 3.95 4.56 8.18
N LEU A 240 3.00 3.78 7.68
CA LEU A 240 3.13 3.03 6.44
C LEU A 240 3.42 3.95 5.24
N LEU A 241 2.62 5.01 5.07
CA LEU A 241 2.79 5.97 3.98
C LEU A 241 4.10 6.77 4.11
N GLN A 242 4.45 7.16 5.33
CA GLN A 242 5.72 7.82 5.61
C GLN A 242 6.92 6.92 5.32
N ARG A 243 6.81 5.62 5.62
CA ARG A 243 7.85 4.64 5.30
C ARG A 243 8.02 4.48 3.79
N ILE A 244 6.94 4.42 3.01
CA ILE A 244 7.01 4.42 1.53
C ILE A 244 7.75 5.65 1.04
N ALA A 245 7.33 6.84 1.50
CA ALA A 245 7.96 8.10 1.09
C ALA A 245 9.43 8.19 1.50
N PHE A 246 9.80 7.61 2.65
CA PHE A 246 11.19 7.51 3.12
C PHE A 246 12.02 6.56 2.25
N LEU A 247 11.47 5.40 1.85
CA LEU A 247 12.13 4.44 0.96
C LEU A 247 12.37 5.04 -0.42
N PHE A 248 11.37 5.70 -1.02
CA PHE A 248 11.54 6.39 -2.30
C PHE A 248 12.60 7.49 -2.21
N TYR A 249 12.63 8.27 -1.13
CA TYR A 249 13.68 9.28 -0.96
C TYR A 249 15.08 8.67 -0.85
N GLY A 250 15.25 7.63 -0.03
CA GLY A 250 16.53 6.97 0.19
C GLY A 250 17.02 6.16 -1.01
N GLN A 251 16.11 5.71 -1.88
CA GLN A 251 16.39 4.82 -3.01
C GLN A 251 15.89 5.38 -4.35
N ARG A 252 15.78 6.71 -4.46
CA ARG A 252 15.23 7.39 -5.65
C ARG A 252 15.90 7.04 -6.98
N ASP A 253 17.17 6.60 -6.92
CA ASP A 253 17.94 6.22 -8.11
C ASP A 253 17.79 4.73 -8.47
N THR A 254 17.21 3.91 -7.59
CA THR A 254 17.17 2.43 -7.72
C THR A 254 15.82 1.77 -7.46
N LEU A 255 14.85 2.50 -6.90
CA LEU A 255 13.52 2.00 -6.58
C LEU A 255 12.48 2.72 -7.41
N ARG A 256 11.80 1.97 -8.27
CA ARG A 256 10.67 2.48 -9.06
C ARG A 256 9.35 2.25 -8.33
N ALA A 257 8.36 3.08 -8.62
CA ALA A 257 7.04 2.99 -7.98
C ALA A 257 6.29 1.69 -8.31
N ASP A 258 6.49 1.13 -9.51
CA ASP A 258 5.92 -0.16 -9.93
C ASP A 258 6.54 -1.35 -9.17
N GLN A 259 7.70 -1.19 -8.52
CA GLN A 259 8.34 -2.22 -7.70
C GLN A 259 7.87 -2.22 -6.24
N VAL A 260 6.91 -1.36 -5.88
CA VAL A 260 6.31 -1.30 -4.55
C VAL A 260 4.83 -1.67 -4.65
N VAL A 261 4.42 -2.68 -3.89
CA VAL A 261 3.02 -3.13 -3.81
C VAL A 261 2.45 -2.80 -2.44
N LEU A 262 1.30 -2.14 -2.41
CA LEU A 262 0.54 -1.84 -1.20
C LEU A 262 -0.80 -2.57 -1.23
N LEU A 263 -0.94 -3.55 -0.35
CA LEU A 263 -2.18 -4.28 -0.13
C LEU A 263 -3.02 -3.56 0.92
N SER A 264 -4.15 -3.02 0.45
CA SER A 264 -5.14 -2.31 1.27
C SER A 264 -6.29 -3.24 1.68
N PRO A 265 -6.87 -3.08 2.88
CA PRO A 265 -8.04 -3.86 3.30
C PRO A 265 -9.31 -3.54 2.49
N ASN A 266 -9.43 -2.33 1.90
CA ASN A 266 -10.59 -1.95 1.10
C ASN A 266 -10.31 -0.81 0.08
N ASP A 267 -11.22 -0.68 -0.89
CA ASP A 267 -11.13 0.27 -2.03
C ASP A 267 -11.30 1.75 -1.61
N VAL A 268 -12.02 2.03 -0.51
CA VAL A 268 -12.17 3.40 0.02
C VAL A 268 -10.82 3.91 0.49
N PHE A 269 -10.08 3.05 1.17
CA PHE A 269 -8.78 3.37 1.71
C PHE A 269 -7.69 3.49 0.65
N ALA A 270 -7.75 2.66 -0.40
CA ALA A 270 -6.88 2.79 -1.57
C ALA A 270 -6.99 4.20 -2.19
N ARG A 271 -8.22 4.71 -2.37
CA ARG A 271 -8.47 6.07 -2.89
C ARG A 271 -8.00 7.18 -1.97
N TYR A 272 -8.04 6.97 -0.65
CA TYR A 272 -7.46 7.92 0.29
C TYR A 272 -5.95 8.02 0.08
N ILE A 273 -5.26 6.87 0.03
CA ILE A 273 -3.81 6.81 -0.16
C ILE A 273 -3.37 7.45 -1.48
N ASP A 274 -4.15 7.26 -2.55
CA ASP A 274 -3.87 7.84 -3.87
C ASP A 274 -3.67 9.36 -3.84
N ALA A 275 -4.30 10.06 -2.88
CA ALA A 275 -4.15 11.50 -2.70
C ALA A 275 -3.01 11.88 -1.73
N VAL A 276 -2.58 10.97 -0.85
CA VAL A 276 -1.63 11.28 0.22
C VAL A 276 -0.18 11.29 -0.24
N LEU A 277 0.31 10.23 -0.89
CA LEU A 277 1.71 10.18 -1.31
C LEU A 277 2.10 11.30 -2.29
N PRO A 278 1.23 11.71 -3.24
CA PRO A 278 1.53 12.84 -4.11
C PRO A 278 1.63 14.15 -3.34
N SER A 279 0.84 14.30 -2.26
CA SER A 279 0.98 15.46 -1.36
C SER A 279 2.32 15.48 -0.62
N LEU A 280 2.93 14.30 -0.38
CA LEU A 280 4.29 14.16 0.16
C LEU A 280 5.39 14.30 -0.92
N GLY A 281 5.01 14.57 -2.17
CA GLY A 281 5.93 14.75 -3.29
C GLY A 281 6.43 13.45 -3.92
N GLU A 282 5.75 12.32 -3.69
CA GLU A 282 6.15 11.00 -4.16
C GLU A 282 5.10 10.35 -5.09
N SER A 283 5.56 9.44 -5.95
CA SER A 283 4.69 8.66 -6.83
C SER A 283 3.92 7.59 -6.06
N ASN A 284 2.72 7.24 -6.53
CA ASN A 284 1.94 6.17 -5.91
C ASN A 284 2.53 4.79 -6.26
N PRO A 285 2.63 3.88 -5.28
CA PRO A 285 2.95 2.48 -5.53
C PRO A 285 1.79 1.77 -6.22
N GLN A 286 1.96 0.49 -6.54
CA GLN A 286 0.84 -0.35 -6.96
C GLN A 286 -0.09 -0.63 -5.78
N ILE A 287 -1.20 0.11 -5.68
CA ILE A 287 -2.20 -0.07 -4.63
C ILE A 287 -3.31 -0.99 -5.13
N MET A 288 -3.67 -2.00 -4.33
CA MET A 288 -4.78 -2.90 -4.64
C MET A 288 -5.26 -3.65 -3.40
N THR A 289 -6.48 -4.19 -3.44
CA THR A 289 -6.95 -5.17 -2.47
C THR A 289 -6.51 -6.59 -2.84
N TRP A 290 -6.58 -7.53 -1.90
CA TRP A 290 -6.35 -8.96 -2.19
C TRP A 290 -7.19 -9.46 -3.38
N ARG A 291 -8.47 -9.07 -3.42
CA ARG A 291 -9.40 -9.50 -4.47
C ARG A 291 -9.01 -8.93 -5.83
N GLU A 292 -8.59 -7.67 -5.88
CA GLU A 292 -8.11 -7.03 -7.12
C GLU A 292 -6.79 -7.65 -7.58
N TRP A 293 -5.88 -7.96 -6.67
CA TRP A 293 -4.64 -8.66 -6.99
C TRP A 293 -4.92 -10.03 -7.62
N VAL A 294 -5.79 -10.83 -7.00
CA VAL A 294 -6.25 -12.11 -7.54
C VAL A 294 -6.92 -11.93 -8.92
N ALA A 295 -7.72 -10.87 -9.11
CA ALA A 295 -8.36 -10.58 -10.38
C ALA A 295 -7.36 -10.21 -11.49
N ARG A 296 -6.32 -9.42 -11.18
CA ARG A 296 -5.23 -9.07 -12.12
C ARG A 296 -4.47 -10.31 -12.60
N LEU A 297 -4.43 -11.36 -11.79
CA LEU A 297 -3.86 -12.66 -12.16
C LEU A 297 -4.82 -13.56 -12.96
N GLY A 298 -5.99 -13.05 -13.36
CA GLY A 298 -6.98 -13.78 -14.16
C GLY A 298 -7.80 -14.79 -13.35
N LEU A 299 -7.90 -14.61 -12.03
CA LEU A 299 -8.57 -15.55 -11.12
C LEU A 299 -9.82 -14.95 -10.45
N ALA A 300 -10.41 -13.91 -11.05
CA ALA A 300 -11.56 -13.18 -10.51
C ALA A 300 -12.80 -14.05 -10.27
N ASP A 301 -13.02 -15.07 -11.10
CA ASP A 301 -14.18 -15.97 -11.03
C ASP A 301 -14.06 -17.06 -9.95
N ARG A 302 -12.93 -17.11 -9.23
CA ARG A 302 -12.68 -18.10 -8.19
C ARG A 302 -12.99 -17.54 -6.81
N ALA A 303 -13.36 -18.42 -5.88
CA ALA A 303 -13.35 -18.09 -4.47
C ALA A 303 -11.95 -17.60 -4.06
N SER A 304 -11.86 -16.52 -3.29
CA SER A 304 -10.59 -15.83 -3.00
C SER A 304 -9.56 -16.67 -2.26
N GLY A 305 -10.00 -17.74 -1.58
CA GLY A 305 -9.18 -18.55 -0.68
C GLY A 305 -9.14 -18.02 0.76
N ALA A 306 -9.91 -16.97 1.09
CA ALA A 306 -10.01 -16.47 2.46
C ALA A 306 -10.56 -17.53 3.43
N ASP A 307 -11.55 -18.32 3.01
CA ASP A 307 -12.16 -19.37 3.85
C ASP A 307 -11.39 -20.72 3.82
N VAL A 308 -10.22 -20.76 3.19
CA VAL A 308 -9.41 -21.98 3.05
C VAL A 308 -8.42 -22.06 4.19
N ASP A 309 -8.39 -23.20 4.88
CA ASP A 309 -7.42 -23.49 5.93
C ASP A 309 -6.01 -23.72 5.34
N ALA A 310 -4.98 -23.22 6.01
CA ALA A 310 -3.58 -23.36 5.61
C ALA A 310 -3.12 -24.82 5.49
N VAL A 311 -3.79 -25.76 6.18
CA VAL A 311 -3.58 -27.21 6.01
C VAL A 311 -3.76 -27.64 4.56
N SER A 312 -4.66 -27.00 3.80
CA SER A 312 -4.82 -27.31 2.38
C SER A 312 -3.58 -26.97 1.56
N LEU A 313 -2.94 -25.82 1.83
CA LEU A 313 -1.73 -25.41 1.13
C LEU A 313 -0.54 -26.30 1.49
N ARG A 314 -0.43 -26.69 2.76
CA ARG A 314 0.57 -27.69 3.19
C ARG A 314 0.34 -29.04 2.53
N ALA A 315 -0.90 -29.49 2.37
CA ALA A 315 -1.19 -30.73 1.66
C ALA A 315 -0.78 -30.68 0.17
N LEU A 316 -0.93 -29.52 -0.49
CA LEU A 316 -0.40 -29.31 -1.85
C LEU A 316 1.12 -29.48 -1.88
N GLU A 317 1.82 -28.86 -0.93
CA GLU A 317 3.28 -28.89 -0.81
C GLU A 317 3.81 -30.29 -0.49
N GLU A 318 3.21 -30.98 0.49
CA GLU A 318 3.58 -32.33 0.92
C GLU A 318 3.24 -33.38 -0.15
N GLY A 319 2.16 -33.18 -0.91
CA GLY A 319 1.75 -34.11 -1.97
C GLY A 319 2.60 -34.00 -3.24
N LEU A 320 3.18 -32.82 -3.51
CA LEU A 320 3.88 -32.53 -4.77
C LEU A 320 5.07 -33.48 -5.08
N PRO A 321 5.95 -33.83 -4.12
CA PRO A 321 7.06 -34.75 -4.39
C PRO A 321 6.61 -36.15 -4.84
N SER A 322 5.41 -36.58 -4.44
CA SER A 322 4.83 -37.89 -4.79
C SER A 322 3.92 -37.85 -6.02
N LEU A 323 3.70 -36.67 -6.60
CA LEU A 323 2.78 -36.46 -7.71
C LEU A 323 3.36 -36.99 -9.03
N THR A 324 2.60 -37.86 -9.68
CA THR A 324 2.84 -38.26 -11.08
C THR A 324 1.83 -37.58 -12.00
N LEU A 325 2.34 -36.86 -13.00
CA LEU A 325 1.51 -36.22 -14.03
C LEU A 325 1.07 -37.25 -15.08
N GLU A 326 -0.24 -37.28 -15.35
CA GLU A 326 -0.89 -38.13 -16.32
C GLU A 326 -1.08 -37.40 -17.65
N GLU A 327 -1.28 -38.12 -18.76
CA GLU A 327 -1.53 -37.48 -20.07
C GLU A 327 -2.77 -36.55 -20.05
N GLN A 328 -3.77 -36.90 -19.23
CA GLN A 328 -4.99 -36.10 -19.03
C GLN A 328 -4.75 -34.80 -18.26
N ASP A 329 -3.58 -34.62 -17.63
CA ASP A 329 -3.21 -33.38 -16.95
C ASP A 329 -2.75 -32.31 -17.95
N PHE A 330 -2.57 -32.65 -19.23
CA PHE A 330 -2.13 -31.73 -20.26
C PHE A 330 -3.26 -31.30 -21.21
N ARG A 331 -3.03 -30.19 -21.89
CA ARG A 331 -3.87 -29.65 -22.96
C ARG A 331 -2.97 -29.22 -24.11
N ASP A 332 -3.52 -29.27 -25.31
CA ASP A 332 -2.83 -28.80 -26.51
C ASP A 332 -2.44 -27.32 -26.35
N VAL A 333 -1.26 -26.94 -26.84
CA VAL A 333 -0.94 -25.55 -27.13
C VAL A 333 -1.51 -25.24 -28.51
N ARG A 334 -2.42 -24.27 -28.59
CA ARG A 334 -3.16 -23.96 -29.82
C ARG A 334 -3.11 -22.48 -30.13
N GLU A 335 -2.89 -22.12 -31.40
CA GLU A 335 -2.86 -20.74 -31.85
C GLU A 335 -3.55 -20.66 -33.23
N GLY A 336 -4.38 -19.64 -33.46
CA GLY A 336 -5.16 -19.54 -34.71
C GLY A 336 -6.04 -20.77 -35.01
N GLY A 337 -6.53 -21.46 -33.97
CA GLY A 337 -7.33 -22.71 -34.10
C GLY A 337 -6.51 -23.99 -34.37
N LEU A 338 -5.24 -23.85 -34.78
CA LEU A 338 -4.33 -24.96 -35.05
C LEU A 338 -3.70 -25.48 -33.76
N SER A 339 -3.56 -26.80 -33.63
CA SER A 339 -2.78 -27.42 -32.53
C SER A 339 -1.30 -27.36 -32.87
N MET A 340 -0.58 -26.46 -32.20
CA MET A 340 0.86 -26.27 -32.37
C MET A 340 1.64 -27.40 -31.68
N LEU A 341 1.23 -27.77 -30.46
CA LEU A 341 1.78 -28.91 -29.73
C LEU A 341 0.64 -29.72 -29.11
N LYS A 342 0.54 -31.00 -29.46
CA LYS A 342 -0.45 -31.92 -28.87
C LYS A 342 -0.10 -32.27 -27.42
N ALA A 343 -1.13 -32.48 -26.59
CA ALA A 343 -1.00 -32.92 -25.20
C ALA A 343 -0.09 -34.16 -25.04
N SER A 344 -0.17 -35.12 -25.96
CA SER A 344 0.68 -36.32 -25.95
C SER A 344 2.18 -36.02 -26.16
N SER A 345 2.50 -35.02 -27.00
CA SER A 345 3.88 -34.55 -27.21
C SER A 345 4.41 -33.83 -25.97
N ILE A 346 3.55 -33.08 -25.29
CA ILE A 346 3.86 -32.39 -24.02
C ILE A 346 4.10 -33.43 -22.92
N ALA A 347 3.24 -34.44 -22.79
CA ALA A 347 3.43 -35.56 -21.88
C ALA A 347 4.75 -36.32 -22.13
N ALA A 348 5.17 -36.45 -23.39
CA ALA A 348 6.48 -37.02 -23.73
C ALA A 348 7.65 -36.13 -23.26
N SER A 349 7.54 -34.80 -23.40
CA SER A 349 8.54 -33.86 -22.86
C SER A 349 8.63 -33.94 -21.34
N VAL A 350 7.50 -34.04 -20.64
CA VAL A 350 7.48 -34.18 -19.18
C VAL A 350 8.16 -35.49 -18.74
N ARG A 351 7.80 -36.63 -19.37
CA ARG A 351 8.42 -37.93 -19.08
C ARG A 351 9.93 -37.94 -19.27
N LYS A 352 10.45 -37.23 -20.29
CA LYS A 352 11.90 -37.08 -20.53
C LYS A 352 12.65 -36.52 -19.31
N PHE A 353 11.99 -35.72 -18.47
CA PHE A 353 12.59 -35.04 -17.34
C PHE A 353 12.00 -35.44 -15.98
N GLU A 354 11.14 -36.47 -15.92
CA GLU A 354 10.37 -36.85 -14.72
C GLU A 354 11.22 -37.16 -13.47
N ARG A 355 12.48 -37.57 -13.67
CA ARG A 355 13.46 -37.84 -12.60
C ARG A 355 13.70 -36.65 -11.65
N PHE A 356 13.36 -35.43 -12.06
CA PHE A 356 13.53 -34.24 -11.24
C PHE A 356 12.34 -33.97 -10.28
N GLY A 357 11.25 -34.75 -10.38
CA GLY A 357 10.01 -34.51 -9.64
C GLY A 357 9.23 -33.29 -10.14
N VAL A 358 7.95 -33.18 -9.78
CA VAL A 358 7.15 -32.01 -10.15
C VAL A 358 7.61 -30.80 -9.35
N GLY A 359 8.01 -29.73 -10.04
CA GLY A 359 8.53 -28.51 -9.42
C GLY A 359 9.24 -27.60 -10.44
N PRO A 360 9.84 -26.48 -9.99
CA PRO A 360 10.32 -25.43 -10.88
C PRO A 360 11.39 -25.93 -11.86
N LYS A 361 12.29 -26.81 -11.39
CA LYS A 361 13.35 -27.39 -12.23
C LYS A 361 12.81 -28.24 -13.38
N LEU A 362 11.80 -29.07 -13.12
CA LEU A 362 11.12 -29.84 -14.17
C LEU A 362 10.47 -28.88 -15.17
N MET A 363 9.75 -27.87 -14.65
CA MET A 363 9.02 -26.92 -15.48
C MET A 363 9.95 -26.15 -16.43
N THR A 364 11.09 -25.66 -15.94
CA THR A 364 12.09 -24.98 -16.79
C THR A 364 12.57 -25.86 -17.94
N LEU A 365 12.98 -27.11 -17.65
CA LEU A 365 13.47 -28.05 -18.67
C LEU A 365 12.39 -28.41 -19.69
N VAL A 366 11.15 -28.60 -19.23
CA VAL A 366 10.02 -28.89 -20.13
C VAL A 366 9.72 -27.67 -21.00
N ARG A 367 9.68 -26.45 -20.44
CA ARG A 367 9.46 -25.21 -21.21
C ARG A 367 10.52 -25.03 -22.31
N GLU A 368 11.80 -25.27 -22.01
CA GLU A 368 12.87 -25.21 -23.01
C GLU A 368 12.68 -26.24 -24.14
N ASP A 369 12.34 -27.49 -23.80
CA ASP A 369 12.07 -28.54 -24.79
C ASP A 369 10.82 -28.22 -25.64
N LEU A 370 9.76 -27.70 -25.02
CA LEU A 370 8.54 -27.27 -25.71
C LEU A 370 8.79 -26.07 -26.63
N ARG A 371 9.59 -25.07 -26.21
CA ARG A 371 9.98 -23.94 -27.08
C ARG A 371 10.74 -24.43 -28.31
N SER A 372 11.69 -25.35 -28.14
CA SER A 372 12.41 -25.94 -29.29
C SER A 372 11.47 -26.73 -30.22
N LYS A 373 10.51 -27.47 -29.67
CA LYS A 373 9.49 -28.17 -30.46
C LYS A 373 8.57 -27.20 -31.20
N LEU A 374 8.16 -26.10 -30.57
CA LEU A 374 7.35 -25.06 -31.18
C LEU A 374 8.10 -24.41 -32.35
N GLU A 375 9.37 -24.05 -32.17
CA GLU A 375 10.19 -23.45 -33.23
C GLU A 375 10.33 -24.38 -34.44
N ARG A 376 10.57 -25.69 -34.20
CA ARG A 376 10.58 -26.70 -35.27
C ARG A 376 9.23 -26.80 -35.97
N ARG A 377 8.13 -26.69 -35.23
CA ARG A 377 6.78 -26.75 -35.79
C ARG A 377 6.48 -25.52 -36.66
N ILE A 378 6.85 -24.32 -36.20
CA ILE A 378 6.73 -23.08 -36.98
C ILE A 378 7.58 -23.18 -38.25
N THR A 379 8.82 -23.66 -38.15
CA THR A 379 9.71 -23.88 -39.31
C THR A 379 9.13 -24.91 -40.28
N GLN A 380 8.41 -25.92 -39.80
CA GLN A 380 7.75 -26.89 -40.68
C GLN A 380 6.56 -26.24 -41.40
N ILE A 381 5.78 -25.41 -40.70
CA ILE A 381 4.62 -24.71 -41.26
C ILE A 381 5.06 -23.67 -42.29
N SER A 382 6.17 -22.96 -42.06
CA SER A 382 6.71 -21.98 -43.01
C SER A 382 7.16 -22.56 -44.35
N LYS A 383 7.38 -23.89 -44.39
CA LYS A 383 7.71 -24.64 -45.61
C LYS A 383 6.50 -25.28 -46.28
N ASN A 384 5.29 -25.01 -45.80
CA ASN A 384 4.07 -25.47 -46.45
C ASN A 384 3.70 -24.51 -47.58
N ASP A 385 3.59 -25.03 -48.80
CA ASP A 385 3.20 -24.29 -50.00
C ASP A 385 1.92 -23.47 -49.78
N GLU A 386 0.92 -24.01 -49.07
CA GLU A 386 -0.34 -23.31 -48.78
C GLU A 386 -0.12 -22.01 -47.99
N LEU A 387 0.81 -22.02 -47.02
CA LEU A 387 1.11 -20.84 -46.21
C LEU A 387 1.96 -19.83 -46.99
N GLN A 388 2.84 -20.30 -47.88
CA GLN A 388 3.61 -19.43 -48.76
C GLN A 388 2.70 -18.74 -49.79
N GLU A 389 1.74 -19.46 -50.37
CA GLU A 389 0.73 -18.89 -51.27
C GLU A 389 -0.16 -17.88 -50.53
N GLU A 390 -0.62 -18.21 -49.32
CA GLU A 390 -1.40 -17.28 -48.49
C GLU A 390 -0.61 -15.99 -48.22
N MET A 391 0.66 -16.11 -47.84
CA MET A 391 1.57 -14.99 -47.59
C MET A 391 1.74 -14.10 -48.83
N LEU A 392 1.99 -14.69 -50.00
CA LEU A 392 2.15 -13.96 -51.26
C LEU A 392 0.84 -13.31 -51.74
N GLY A 393 -0.30 -13.86 -51.31
CA GLY A 393 -1.64 -13.33 -51.60
C GLY A 393 -2.13 -12.23 -50.65
N LEU A 394 -1.33 -11.84 -49.65
CA LEU A 394 -1.68 -10.78 -48.71
C LEU A 394 -1.84 -9.42 -49.42
N ASP A 395 -2.83 -8.63 -49.00
CA ASP A 395 -2.95 -7.25 -49.45
C ASP A 395 -1.87 -6.34 -48.82
N VAL A 396 -1.74 -5.13 -49.36
CA VAL A 396 -0.70 -4.17 -48.95
C VAL A 396 -0.82 -3.81 -47.46
N GLU A 397 -2.04 -3.64 -46.95
CA GLU A 397 -2.28 -3.28 -45.55
C GLU A 397 -1.78 -4.38 -44.62
N ARG A 398 -2.12 -5.64 -44.91
CA ARG A 398 -1.70 -6.78 -44.12
C ARG A 398 -0.21 -7.08 -44.24
N GLN A 399 0.39 -6.86 -45.40
CA GLN A 399 1.85 -6.96 -45.55
C GLN A 399 2.59 -5.97 -44.65
N VAL A 400 2.15 -4.70 -44.63
CA VAL A 400 2.75 -3.68 -43.75
C VAL A 400 2.58 -4.04 -42.28
N GLU A 401 1.42 -4.58 -41.87
CA GLU A 401 1.20 -5.00 -40.49
C GLU A 401 2.16 -6.14 -40.06
N VAL A 402 2.36 -7.14 -40.91
CA VAL A 402 3.18 -8.32 -40.59
C VAL A 402 4.67 -8.02 -40.70
N PHE A 403 5.07 -7.37 -41.80
CA PHE A 403 6.48 -7.24 -42.19
C PHE A 403 7.05 -5.85 -41.95
N GLY A 404 6.20 -4.83 -41.74
CA GLY A 404 6.56 -3.42 -41.72
C GLY A 404 6.71 -2.80 -43.12
N GLU A 405 6.60 -3.60 -44.18
CA GLU A 405 6.87 -3.23 -45.57
C GLU A 405 6.11 -4.14 -46.55
N THR A 406 6.04 -3.73 -47.82
CA THR A 406 5.54 -4.60 -48.90
C THR A 406 6.59 -5.62 -49.29
N ILE A 407 6.17 -6.86 -49.53
CA ILE A 407 7.07 -7.97 -49.86
C ILE A 407 7.09 -8.27 -51.36
N ALA A 408 8.27 -8.56 -51.90
CA ALA A 408 8.46 -9.02 -53.28
C ALA A 408 9.65 -9.98 -53.35
N PRO A 409 9.52 -11.22 -52.84
CA PRO A 409 10.65 -12.15 -52.77
C PRO A 409 11.22 -12.45 -54.14
N SER A 410 12.54 -12.39 -54.24
CA SER A 410 13.31 -12.57 -55.47
C SER A 410 13.79 -14.00 -55.70
N ASP A 411 13.89 -14.80 -54.63
CA ASP A 411 14.26 -16.21 -54.67
C ASP A 411 13.54 -17.07 -53.60
N GLU A 412 13.75 -18.39 -53.67
CA GLU A 412 13.16 -19.37 -52.74
C GLU A 412 13.64 -19.16 -51.31
N ARG A 413 14.88 -18.68 -51.11
CA ARG A 413 15.46 -18.46 -49.78
C ARG A 413 14.82 -17.24 -49.10
N GLU A 414 14.56 -16.19 -49.85
CA GLU A 414 13.85 -15.00 -49.40
C GLU A 414 12.38 -15.31 -49.12
N THR A 415 11.76 -16.12 -49.98
CA THR A 415 10.39 -16.63 -49.77
C THR A 415 10.29 -17.41 -48.46
N ASP A 416 11.22 -18.34 -48.21
CA ASP A 416 11.28 -19.12 -46.97
C ASP A 416 11.48 -18.23 -45.73
N ALA A 417 12.30 -17.20 -45.82
CA ALA A 417 12.55 -16.27 -44.71
C ALA A 417 11.31 -15.43 -44.37
N LEU A 418 10.61 -14.92 -45.39
CA LEU A 418 9.36 -14.19 -45.22
C LEU A 418 8.23 -15.11 -44.71
N ALA A 419 8.12 -16.33 -45.25
CA ALA A 419 7.13 -17.30 -44.81
C ALA A 419 7.33 -17.70 -43.34
N ARG A 420 8.60 -17.77 -42.90
CA ARG A 420 8.94 -17.95 -41.49
C ARG A 420 8.46 -16.79 -40.63
N ARG A 421 8.77 -15.54 -41.00
CA ARG A 421 8.27 -14.33 -40.30
C ARG A 421 6.74 -14.32 -40.23
N TYR A 422 6.06 -14.68 -41.32
CA TYR A 422 4.60 -14.77 -41.35
C TYR A 422 4.07 -15.84 -40.40
N ALA A 423 4.66 -17.03 -40.40
CA ALA A 423 4.29 -18.10 -39.47
C ALA A 423 4.56 -17.71 -37.99
N GLU A 424 5.66 -17.01 -37.71
CA GLU A 424 5.93 -16.46 -36.38
C GLU A 424 4.92 -15.37 -35.98
N PHE A 425 4.47 -14.53 -36.91
CA PHE A 425 3.41 -13.55 -36.65
C PHE A 425 2.08 -14.23 -36.33
N LEU A 426 1.68 -15.24 -37.10
CA LEU A 426 0.42 -15.96 -36.92
C LEU A 426 0.38 -16.83 -35.66
N TYR A 427 1.49 -17.52 -35.36
CA TYR A 427 1.51 -18.59 -34.37
C TYR A 427 2.45 -18.33 -33.18
N GLY A 428 3.15 -17.20 -33.16
CA GLY A 428 4.10 -16.82 -32.10
C GLY A 428 3.45 -16.71 -30.72
N GLY A 429 2.15 -16.39 -30.66
CA GLY A 429 1.36 -16.36 -29.40
C GLY A 429 1.37 -17.67 -28.61
N ALA A 430 1.61 -18.81 -29.28
CA ALA A 430 1.78 -20.11 -28.63
C ALA A 430 2.93 -20.12 -27.61
N ARG A 431 3.93 -19.23 -27.77
CA ARG A 431 5.06 -19.09 -26.84
C ARG A 431 4.59 -18.64 -25.46
N THR A 432 3.66 -17.67 -25.39
CA THR A 432 3.09 -17.19 -24.13
C THR A 432 2.37 -18.32 -23.38
N GLN A 433 1.66 -19.20 -24.09
CA GLN A 433 1.01 -20.37 -23.48
C GLN A 433 2.02 -21.38 -22.90
N ILE A 434 3.19 -21.56 -23.54
CA ILE A 434 4.28 -22.38 -23.01
C ILE A 434 4.87 -21.75 -21.75
N ASP A 435 5.12 -20.44 -21.83
CA ASP A 435 5.78 -19.67 -20.80
C ASP A 435 4.91 -19.58 -19.53
N ASP A 436 3.61 -19.33 -19.65
CA ASP A 436 2.69 -19.29 -18.51
C ASP A 436 2.25 -20.67 -18.00
N ALA A 437 2.73 -21.74 -18.63
CA ALA A 437 2.36 -23.13 -18.38
C ALA A 437 0.84 -23.40 -18.55
N SER A 438 0.19 -22.67 -19.46
CA SER A 438 -1.23 -22.84 -19.80
C SER A 438 -1.54 -24.23 -20.38
N TRP A 439 -0.53 -24.98 -20.81
CA TRP A 439 -0.65 -26.37 -21.25
C TRP A 439 -0.87 -27.37 -20.11
N LEU A 440 -0.63 -27.00 -18.84
CA LEU A 440 -0.88 -27.83 -17.66
C LEU A 440 -2.25 -27.52 -17.06
N ARG A 441 -3.03 -28.55 -16.71
CA ARG A 441 -4.34 -28.42 -16.07
C ARG A 441 -4.19 -28.40 -14.54
N PHE A 442 -3.73 -27.26 -14.01
CA PHE A 442 -3.54 -27.05 -12.57
C PHE A 442 -4.77 -27.42 -11.72
N ASP A 443 -5.99 -27.16 -12.20
CA ASP A 443 -7.20 -27.55 -11.49
C ASP A 443 -7.31 -29.07 -11.28
N ARG A 444 -7.03 -29.85 -12.33
CA ARG A 444 -7.07 -31.32 -12.25
C ARG A 444 -6.00 -31.83 -11.30
N VAL A 445 -4.78 -31.29 -11.41
CA VAL A 445 -3.65 -31.66 -10.55
C VAL A 445 -3.97 -31.34 -9.09
N GLY A 446 -4.42 -30.12 -8.80
CA GLY A 446 -4.74 -29.73 -7.43
C GLY A 446 -5.97 -30.44 -6.88
N MET A 447 -6.99 -30.74 -7.68
CA MET A 447 -8.11 -31.59 -7.26
C MET A 447 -7.63 -32.98 -6.81
N ARG A 448 -6.67 -33.59 -7.51
CA ARG A 448 -6.10 -34.88 -7.08
C ARG A 448 -5.37 -34.78 -5.75
N LEU A 449 -4.71 -33.64 -5.49
CA LEU A 449 -3.98 -33.39 -4.24
C LEU A 449 -4.91 -33.00 -3.07
N THR A 450 -6.05 -32.36 -3.33
CA THR A 450 -6.96 -31.82 -2.30
C THR A 450 -8.23 -32.64 -2.09
N GLY A 451 -8.32 -33.85 -2.65
CA GLY A 451 -9.46 -34.76 -2.44
C GLY A 451 -10.68 -34.49 -3.32
N GLY A 452 -10.47 -33.90 -4.51
CA GLY A 452 -11.45 -33.83 -5.59
C GLY A 452 -12.28 -32.55 -5.66
N ARG A 453 -12.03 -31.57 -4.79
CA ARG A 453 -12.77 -30.29 -4.78
C ARG A 453 -12.13 -29.23 -5.69
N PRO A 454 -12.93 -28.32 -6.26
CA PRO A 454 -12.40 -27.15 -6.97
C PRO A 454 -11.44 -26.34 -6.10
N LEU A 455 -10.36 -25.88 -6.71
CA LEU A 455 -9.37 -25.01 -6.05
C LEU A 455 -9.89 -23.59 -5.97
N SER A 456 -9.72 -22.98 -4.80
CA SER A 456 -9.77 -21.53 -4.65
C SER A 456 -8.65 -20.84 -5.45
N ALA A 457 -8.73 -19.52 -5.59
CA ALA A 457 -7.67 -18.72 -6.19
C ALA A 457 -6.34 -18.89 -5.46
N ALA A 458 -6.35 -18.86 -4.12
CA ALA A 458 -5.16 -19.03 -3.30
C ALA A 458 -4.49 -20.40 -3.55
N GLU A 459 -5.26 -21.49 -3.55
CA GLU A 459 -4.73 -22.83 -3.78
C GLU A 459 -4.21 -23.04 -5.18
N TYR A 460 -4.94 -22.51 -6.18
CA TYR A 460 -4.49 -22.54 -7.56
C TYR A 460 -3.17 -21.80 -7.72
N LEU A 461 -3.07 -20.59 -7.16
CA LEU A 461 -1.87 -19.78 -7.25
C LEU A 461 -0.70 -20.41 -6.49
N TYR A 462 -0.92 -20.91 -5.28
CA TYR A 462 0.09 -21.62 -4.49
C TYR A 462 0.62 -22.85 -5.23
N LEU A 463 -0.28 -23.69 -5.77
CA LEU A 463 0.12 -24.84 -6.59
C LEU A 463 0.92 -24.40 -7.83
N LYS A 464 0.48 -23.33 -8.51
CA LYS A 464 1.21 -22.80 -9.67
C LYS A 464 2.61 -22.34 -9.27
N ILE A 465 2.77 -21.61 -8.17
CA ILE A 465 4.08 -21.19 -7.64
C ILE A 465 4.96 -22.41 -7.35
N LEU A 466 4.45 -23.39 -6.59
CA LEU A 466 5.20 -24.61 -6.24
C LEU A 466 5.67 -25.39 -7.48
N VAL A 467 4.83 -25.50 -8.51
CA VAL A 467 5.13 -26.26 -9.72
C VAL A 467 6.06 -25.51 -10.67
N THR A 468 5.88 -24.20 -10.79
CA THR A 468 6.52 -23.42 -11.87
C THR A 468 7.64 -22.50 -11.40
N GLY A 469 7.69 -22.20 -10.11
CA GLY A 469 8.51 -21.12 -9.54
C GLY A 469 8.08 -19.73 -10.00
N THR A 470 6.87 -19.57 -10.57
CA THR A 470 6.40 -18.28 -11.06
C THR A 470 6.00 -17.41 -9.87
N GLY A 471 6.58 -16.23 -9.79
CA GLY A 471 6.27 -15.15 -8.86
C GLY A 471 6.61 -13.81 -9.51
N ASP A 472 6.41 -12.72 -8.78
CA ASP A 472 6.90 -11.41 -9.20
C ASP A 472 8.23 -11.11 -8.50
N ASP A 473 9.29 -11.31 -9.28
CA ASP A 473 10.66 -11.13 -8.83
C ASP A 473 11.15 -9.68 -8.98
N ASP A 474 10.41 -8.79 -9.67
CA ASP A 474 10.79 -7.39 -9.86
C ASP A 474 10.29 -6.49 -8.72
N VAL A 475 9.21 -6.90 -8.04
CA VAL A 475 8.72 -6.24 -6.82
C VAL A 475 9.76 -6.35 -5.70
N ARG A 476 10.14 -5.18 -5.16
CA ARG A 476 11.12 -5.03 -4.10
C ARG A 476 10.51 -4.85 -2.72
N TYR A 477 9.33 -4.26 -2.63
CA TYR A 477 8.63 -4.05 -1.36
C TYR A 477 7.17 -4.45 -1.48
N VAL A 478 6.70 -5.22 -0.49
CA VAL A 478 5.28 -5.51 -0.30
C VAL A 478 4.86 -5.00 1.05
N MET A 479 3.86 -4.14 1.06
CA MET A 479 3.33 -3.54 2.27
C MET A 479 1.89 -3.97 2.47
N VAL A 480 1.55 -4.40 3.67
CA VAL A 480 0.21 -4.88 4.01
C VAL A 480 -0.31 -4.08 5.19
N ASP A 481 -1.37 -3.30 4.97
CA ASP A 481 -2.10 -2.65 6.05
C ASP A 481 -3.18 -3.58 6.60
N GLU A 482 -3.50 -3.44 7.88
CA GLU A 482 -4.44 -4.29 8.62
C GLU A 482 -4.18 -5.80 8.43
N VAL A 483 -2.92 -6.23 8.53
CA VAL A 483 -2.46 -7.61 8.26
C VAL A 483 -3.23 -8.67 9.07
N GLN A 484 -3.83 -8.31 10.21
CA GLN A 484 -4.67 -9.22 11.00
C GLN A 484 -5.97 -9.65 10.29
N ASP A 485 -6.37 -8.98 9.21
CA ASP A 485 -7.52 -9.39 8.39
C ASP A 485 -7.17 -10.45 7.35
N TYR A 486 -5.88 -10.77 7.21
CA TYR A 486 -5.42 -11.82 6.31
C TYR A 486 -5.40 -13.17 7.01
N THR A 487 -5.83 -14.21 6.29
CA THR A 487 -5.70 -15.58 6.77
C THR A 487 -4.30 -16.12 6.52
N GLN A 488 -3.92 -17.16 7.25
CA GLN A 488 -2.61 -17.80 7.07
C GLN A 488 -2.41 -18.25 5.62
N THR A 489 -3.48 -18.73 4.97
CA THR A 489 -3.49 -19.10 3.55
C THR A 489 -3.10 -17.95 2.64
N GLN A 490 -3.73 -16.79 2.79
CA GLN A 490 -3.42 -15.62 1.94
C GLN A 490 -1.97 -15.19 2.14
N LEU A 491 -1.47 -15.17 3.37
CA LEU A 491 -0.10 -14.77 3.69
C LEU A 491 0.94 -15.75 3.14
N MET A 492 0.68 -17.06 3.18
CA MET A 492 1.54 -18.07 2.53
C MET A 492 1.65 -17.80 1.03
N VAL A 493 0.52 -17.51 0.37
CA VAL A 493 0.53 -17.18 -1.07
C VAL A 493 1.31 -15.90 -1.36
N LEU A 494 1.10 -14.83 -0.59
CA LEU A 494 1.85 -13.57 -0.76
C LEU A 494 3.35 -13.78 -0.57
N ALA A 495 3.74 -14.46 0.50
CA ALA A 495 5.14 -14.73 0.82
C ALA A 495 5.82 -15.58 -0.27
N SER A 496 5.11 -16.56 -0.85
CA SER A 496 5.66 -17.38 -1.92
C SER A 496 5.65 -16.68 -3.29
N TYR A 497 4.71 -15.78 -3.54
CA TYR A 497 4.62 -15.07 -4.82
C TYR A 497 5.63 -13.94 -4.98
N PHE A 498 6.03 -13.29 -3.87
CA PHE A 498 7.01 -12.20 -3.86
C PHE A 498 8.31 -12.60 -3.16
N PRO A 499 9.07 -13.58 -3.67
CA PRO A 499 10.14 -14.24 -2.93
C PRO A 499 11.36 -13.35 -2.65
N ARG A 500 11.52 -12.23 -3.37
CA ARG A 500 12.63 -11.27 -3.21
C ARG A 500 12.20 -9.96 -2.56
N ALA A 501 10.92 -9.78 -2.25
CA ALA A 501 10.42 -8.55 -1.69
C ALA A 501 10.70 -8.46 -0.20
N HIS A 502 10.96 -7.24 0.26
CA HIS A 502 10.95 -6.91 1.68
C HIS A 502 9.52 -6.61 2.11
N PHE A 503 9.07 -7.21 3.21
CA PHE A 503 7.71 -7.07 3.70
C PHE A 503 7.61 -6.08 4.86
N LEU A 504 6.63 -5.19 4.79
CA LEU A 504 6.21 -4.36 5.91
C LEU A 504 4.74 -4.68 6.22
N LEU A 505 4.53 -5.32 7.37
CA LEU A 505 3.23 -5.82 7.80
C LEU A 505 2.76 -4.98 8.98
N LEU A 506 1.70 -4.19 8.81
CA LEU A 506 1.14 -3.39 9.90
C LEU A 506 -0.23 -3.91 10.29
N GLY A 507 -0.50 -3.93 11.59
CA GLY A 507 -1.82 -4.29 12.07
C GLY A 507 -2.00 -4.08 13.55
N ASP A 508 -3.20 -4.41 14.01
CA ASP A 508 -3.56 -4.48 15.42
C ASP A 508 -4.13 -5.88 15.69
N GLN A 509 -3.38 -6.71 16.41
CA GLN A 509 -3.81 -8.08 16.71
C GLN A 509 -5.17 -8.13 17.43
N HIS A 510 -5.52 -7.08 18.17
CA HIS A 510 -6.77 -6.99 18.92
C HIS A 510 -7.95 -6.51 18.07
N GLN A 511 -7.71 -6.12 16.82
CA GLN A 511 -8.75 -5.82 15.83
C GLN A 511 -9.01 -6.98 14.85
N ALA A 512 -8.52 -8.19 15.13
CA ALA A 512 -8.88 -9.40 14.37
C ALA A 512 -10.32 -9.84 14.70
N ILE A 513 -11.31 -9.23 14.05
CA ILE A 513 -12.75 -9.41 14.36
C ILE A 513 -13.42 -10.57 13.61
N VAL A 514 -12.66 -11.25 12.73
CA VAL A 514 -13.10 -12.39 11.92
C VAL A 514 -12.43 -13.67 12.43
N GLU A 515 -13.16 -14.79 12.41
CA GLU A 515 -12.58 -16.10 12.71
C GLU A 515 -11.68 -16.56 11.57
N GLY A 516 -10.62 -17.30 11.88
CA GLY A 516 -9.67 -17.80 10.88
C GLY A 516 -8.60 -16.80 10.42
N SER A 517 -8.65 -15.55 10.88
CA SER A 517 -7.56 -14.58 10.76
C SER A 517 -6.25 -15.12 11.37
N ALA A 518 -5.12 -14.84 10.72
CA ALA A 518 -3.82 -15.24 11.25
C ALA A 518 -3.48 -14.44 12.53
N SER A 519 -3.01 -15.14 13.56
CA SER A 519 -2.38 -14.48 14.72
C SER A 519 -1.00 -13.93 14.33
N PHE A 520 -0.53 -12.89 15.00
CA PHE A 520 0.80 -12.31 14.73
C PHE A 520 1.93 -13.33 14.82
N GLY A 521 1.83 -14.30 15.74
CA GLY A 521 2.78 -15.42 15.80
C GLY A 521 2.76 -16.30 14.55
N GLN A 522 1.59 -16.57 13.97
CA GLN A 522 1.47 -17.30 12.71
C GLN A 522 1.98 -16.48 11.52
N ILE A 523 1.73 -15.17 11.51
CA ILE A 523 2.28 -14.24 10.50
C ILE A 523 3.81 -14.33 10.53
N GLY A 524 4.42 -14.14 11.71
CA GLY A 524 5.87 -14.24 11.90
C GLY A 524 6.43 -15.59 11.45
N GLN A 525 5.75 -16.70 11.72
CA GLN A 525 6.18 -18.04 11.29
C GLN A 525 6.19 -18.20 9.77
N VAL A 526 5.11 -17.78 9.08
CA VAL A 526 5.02 -17.88 7.61
C VAL A 526 6.18 -17.12 6.95
N PHE A 527 6.45 -15.92 7.44
CA PHE A 527 7.46 -15.05 6.89
C PHE A 527 8.89 -15.45 7.29
N ALA A 528 9.12 -15.95 8.50
CA ALA A 528 10.43 -16.49 8.89
C ALA A 528 10.82 -17.73 8.05
N GLN A 529 9.85 -18.58 7.71
CA GLN A 529 10.10 -19.76 6.87
C GLN A 529 10.49 -19.41 5.43
N THR A 530 9.92 -18.34 4.88
CA THR A 530 10.08 -17.95 3.47
C THR A 530 11.18 -16.91 3.27
N HIS A 531 11.35 -15.96 4.21
CA HIS A 531 12.25 -14.81 4.11
C HIS A 531 13.35 -14.80 5.18
N GLY A 532 13.43 -15.84 6.01
CA GLY A 532 14.51 -16.08 6.98
C GLY A 532 14.38 -15.35 8.31
N SER A 533 14.16 -14.04 8.31
CA SER A 533 14.08 -13.23 9.55
C SER A 533 12.89 -12.28 9.56
N VAL A 534 12.26 -12.16 10.73
CA VAL A 534 11.19 -11.20 11.02
C VAL A 534 11.61 -10.38 12.23
N GLU A 535 11.62 -9.06 12.07
CA GLU A 535 11.78 -8.12 13.18
C GLU A 535 10.42 -7.54 13.56
N GLU A 536 10.24 -7.21 14.85
CA GLU A 536 8.98 -6.68 15.38
C GLU A 536 9.16 -5.29 15.97
N CYS A 537 8.22 -4.39 15.63
CA CYS A 537 8.08 -3.07 16.25
C CYS A 537 6.70 -2.92 16.87
N ARG A 538 6.60 -2.09 17.92
CA ARG A 538 5.32 -1.82 18.60
C ARG A 538 4.98 -0.33 18.56
N LEU A 539 3.72 -0.02 18.29
CA LEU A 539 3.17 1.34 18.42
C LEU A 539 2.13 1.34 19.54
N LEU A 540 2.53 1.82 20.70
CA LEU A 540 1.82 1.64 21.97
C LEU A 540 1.02 2.87 22.39
N THR A 541 1.16 3.97 21.67
CA THR A 541 0.52 5.23 22.01
C THR A 541 -0.69 5.50 21.11
N SER A 542 -1.82 5.88 21.71
CA SER A 542 -3.02 6.32 20.97
C SER A 542 -3.02 7.83 20.80
N TYR A 543 -3.15 8.29 19.55
CA TYR A 543 -3.20 9.71 19.19
C TYR A 543 -4.60 10.16 18.75
N ARG A 544 -5.55 9.23 18.71
CA ARG A 544 -6.88 9.47 18.17
C ARG A 544 -7.92 9.71 19.25
N SER A 545 -8.02 8.78 20.20
CA SER A 545 -9.08 8.77 21.21
C SER A 545 -8.65 9.41 22.52
N SER A 546 -9.61 9.92 23.29
CA SER A 546 -9.35 10.48 24.63
C SER A 546 -8.71 9.44 25.57
N PRO A 547 -8.04 9.88 26.66
CA PRO A 547 -7.51 8.98 27.68
C PRO A 547 -8.54 8.02 28.26
N GLU A 548 -9.79 8.46 28.46
CA GLU A 548 -10.88 7.68 29.04
C GLU A 548 -11.35 6.57 28.10
N ILE A 549 -11.49 6.88 26.80
CA ILE A 549 -11.82 5.89 25.77
C ILE A 549 -10.66 4.90 25.60
N THR A 550 -9.42 5.40 25.63
CA THR A 550 -8.21 4.58 25.56
C THR A 550 -8.12 3.62 26.74
N GLU A 551 -8.34 4.09 27.96
CA GLU A 551 -8.41 3.27 29.16
C GLU A 551 -9.51 2.19 29.04
N LEU A 552 -10.67 2.55 28.49
CA LEU A 552 -11.78 1.62 28.28
C LEU A 552 -11.41 0.48 27.32
N PHE A 553 -10.95 0.76 26.10
CA PHE A 553 -10.62 -0.34 25.20
C PHE A 553 -9.36 -1.09 25.64
N CYS A 554 -8.39 -0.42 26.29
CA CYS A 554 -7.21 -1.09 26.85
C CYS A 554 -7.59 -2.05 27.98
N SER A 555 -8.65 -1.76 28.75
CA SER A 555 -9.15 -2.68 29.77
C SER A 555 -9.61 -4.04 29.21
N LEU A 556 -9.96 -4.08 27.92
CA LEU A 556 -10.36 -5.30 27.22
C LEU A 556 -9.17 -6.17 26.84
N LEU A 557 -7.95 -5.64 26.87
CA LEU A 557 -6.73 -6.39 26.56
C LEU A 557 -6.34 -7.36 27.69
N PRO A 558 -5.50 -8.37 27.40
CA PRO A 558 -4.91 -9.21 28.44
C PRO A 558 -4.13 -8.38 29.48
N PRO A 559 -4.16 -8.71 30.78
CA PRO A 559 -3.54 -7.92 31.84
C PRO A 559 -2.07 -7.55 31.60
N GLU A 560 -1.29 -8.47 31.04
CA GLU A 560 0.12 -8.31 30.68
C GLU A 560 0.38 -7.22 29.62
N GLU A 561 -0.63 -6.90 28.80
CA GLU A 561 -0.52 -5.87 27.75
C GLU A 561 -1.06 -4.50 28.20
N ARG A 562 -1.72 -4.41 29.37
CA ARG A 562 -2.36 -3.18 29.85
C ARG A 562 -1.38 -2.11 30.36
N VAL A 563 -0.16 -2.51 30.69
CA VAL A 563 0.79 -1.68 31.48
C VAL A 563 1.54 -0.65 30.64
N THR A 564 1.44 -0.70 29.31
CA THR A 564 2.37 0.01 28.40
C THR A 564 1.70 1.02 27.47
N LEU A 565 0.43 1.35 27.69
CA LEU A 565 -0.39 2.10 26.73
C LEU A 565 -0.73 3.50 27.25
N SER A 566 -0.45 4.53 26.45
CA SER A 566 -0.70 5.93 26.77
C SER A 566 -1.57 6.60 25.70
N SER A 567 -2.31 7.64 26.08
CA SER A 567 -3.01 8.53 25.13
C SER A 567 -2.39 9.92 25.21
N VAL A 568 -2.23 10.58 24.06
CA VAL A 568 -1.71 11.96 23.97
C VAL A 568 -2.83 12.99 23.85
N GLN A 569 -4.09 12.54 23.80
CA GLN A 569 -5.25 13.43 23.77
C GLN A 569 -5.55 14.02 25.15
N ARG A 570 -6.26 15.15 25.15
CA ARG A 570 -6.74 15.76 26.40
C ARG A 570 -7.77 14.84 27.07
N PRO A 571 -7.89 14.90 28.42
CA PRO A 571 -9.02 14.30 29.13
C PRO A 571 -10.34 14.72 28.47
N GLY A 572 -11.14 13.72 28.15
CA GLY A 572 -12.41 13.85 27.47
C GLY A 572 -13.59 13.57 28.41
N VAL A 573 -14.68 13.09 27.82
CA VAL A 573 -15.87 12.69 28.56
C VAL A 573 -15.73 11.23 28.95
N ASP A 574 -16.12 10.90 30.19
CA ASP A 574 -16.15 9.51 30.64
C ASP A 574 -17.16 8.68 29.81
N PRO A 575 -16.77 7.46 29.37
CA PRO A 575 -17.68 6.54 28.70
C PRO A 575 -18.95 6.28 29.51
N VAL A 576 -20.10 6.36 28.85
CA VAL A 576 -21.39 6.06 29.45
C VAL A 576 -21.66 4.57 29.30
N ILE A 577 -21.73 3.84 30.41
CA ILE A 577 -22.02 2.39 30.42
C ILE A 577 -23.33 2.19 31.17
N ARG A 578 -24.34 1.62 30.51
CA ARG A 578 -25.70 1.52 31.08
C ARG A 578 -26.39 0.20 30.77
N GLU A 579 -26.82 -0.47 31.83
CA GLU A 579 -27.79 -1.55 31.76
C GLU A 579 -29.20 -0.98 31.57
N CYS A 580 -29.89 -1.46 30.54
CA CYS A 580 -31.25 -1.06 30.19
C CYS A 580 -32.26 -2.14 30.60
N PRO A 581 -33.57 -1.84 30.61
CA PRO A 581 -34.59 -2.85 30.82
C PRO A 581 -34.40 -4.04 29.88
N SER A 582 -34.63 -5.25 30.39
CA SER A 582 -34.52 -6.48 29.60
C SER A 582 -35.64 -6.61 28.57
N ASP A 583 -36.75 -5.89 28.74
CA ASP A 583 -37.82 -5.82 27.75
C ASP A 583 -37.42 -4.95 26.55
N ALA A 584 -37.77 -5.41 25.35
CA ALA A 584 -37.36 -4.75 24.11
C ALA A 584 -37.89 -3.32 23.97
N GLY A 585 -39.08 -3.04 24.53
CA GLY A 585 -39.70 -1.71 24.46
C GLY A 585 -38.94 -0.68 25.27
N GLY A 586 -38.65 -1.00 26.53
CA GLY A 586 -37.86 -0.16 27.44
C GLY A 586 -36.44 0.06 26.93
N TYR A 587 -35.78 -0.99 26.42
CA TYR A 587 -34.47 -0.87 25.79
C TYR A 587 -34.48 0.08 24.58
N LEU A 588 -35.42 -0.11 23.65
CA LEU A 588 -35.53 0.74 22.46
C LEU A 588 -35.83 2.20 22.77
N GLN A 589 -36.61 2.49 23.82
CA GLN A 589 -36.85 3.87 24.27
C GLN A 589 -35.54 4.53 24.74
N VAL A 590 -34.70 3.81 25.48
CA VAL A 590 -33.40 4.32 25.93
C VAL A 590 -32.47 4.54 24.74
N LEU A 591 -32.36 3.56 23.84
CA LEU A 591 -31.53 3.68 22.63
C LEU A 591 -31.96 4.87 21.75
N ARG A 592 -33.27 5.02 21.52
CA ARG A 592 -33.81 6.15 20.73
C ARG A 592 -33.45 7.48 21.36
N ARG A 593 -33.63 7.64 22.67
CA ARG A 593 -33.30 8.88 23.38
C ARG A 593 -31.81 9.23 23.24
N ILE A 594 -30.93 8.25 23.40
CA ILE A 594 -29.49 8.46 23.26
C ILE A 594 -29.12 8.84 21.82
N ALA A 595 -29.77 8.23 20.83
CA ALA A 595 -29.60 8.62 19.43
C ALA A 595 -30.13 10.04 19.15
N GLU A 596 -31.26 10.45 19.74
CA GLU A 596 -31.78 11.83 19.66
C GLU A 596 -30.79 12.84 20.28
N ASP A 597 -30.26 12.53 21.46
CA ASP A 597 -29.26 13.36 22.15
C ASP A 597 -27.97 13.47 21.32
N ALA A 598 -27.53 12.38 20.68
CA ALA A 598 -26.36 12.38 19.80
C ALA A 598 -26.60 13.14 18.49
N HIS A 599 -27.80 13.01 17.90
CA HIS A 599 -28.18 13.72 16.68
C HIS A 599 -28.22 15.25 16.87
N ALA A 600 -28.48 15.71 18.09
CA ALA A 600 -28.49 17.12 18.43
C ALA A 600 -27.08 17.73 18.62
N LYS A 601 -26.02 16.91 18.65
CA LYS A 601 -24.63 17.36 18.78
C LYS A 601 -24.00 17.55 17.39
N GLU A 602 -23.01 18.42 17.32
CA GLU A 602 -22.14 18.51 16.14
C GLU A 602 -21.27 17.25 16.01
N GLY A 603 -21.03 16.82 14.77
CA GLY A 603 -20.21 15.65 14.46
C GLY A 603 -21.02 14.42 14.04
N LEU A 604 -20.31 13.35 13.71
CA LEU A 604 -20.89 12.10 13.25
C LEU A 604 -20.87 11.05 14.36
N CYS A 605 -22.05 10.55 14.70
CA CYS A 605 -22.26 9.45 15.65
C CYS A 605 -22.54 8.14 14.90
N ALA A 606 -21.86 7.06 15.30
CA ALA A 606 -22.14 5.73 14.80
C ALA A 606 -22.80 4.83 15.85
N ILE A 607 -23.93 4.22 15.50
CA ILE A 607 -24.48 3.06 16.19
C ILE A 607 -23.85 1.82 15.56
N VAL A 608 -22.94 1.16 16.29
CA VAL A 608 -22.13 0.04 15.77
C VAL A 608 -22.69 -1.29 16.27
N ALA A 609 -23.52 -1.93 15.45
CA ALA A 609 -24.10 -3.23 15.77
C ALA A 609 -23.12 -4.38 15.48
N GLN A 610 -23.31 -5.51 16.16
CA GLN A 610 -22.45 -6.69 16.02
C GLN A 610 -22.40 -7.22 14.57
N ASP A 611 -23.53 -7.22 13.86
CA ASP A 611 -23.65 -7.68 12.49
C ASP A 611 -24.68 -6.88 11.68
N GLY A 612 -24.73 -7.13 10.36
CA GLY A 612 -25.61 -6.41 9.43
C GLY A 612 -27.10 -6.69 9.64
N ALA A 613 -27.47 -7.88 10.13
CA ALA A 613 -28.88 -8.20 10.41
C ALA A 613 -29.37 -7.36 11.58
N ARG A 614 -28.57 -7.23 12.63
CA ARG A 614 -28.86 -6.40 13.80
C ARG A 614 -28.81 -4.91 13.46
N ALA A 615 -27.81 -4.45 12.69
CA ALA A 615 -27.74 -3.07 12.22
C ALA A 615 -29.02 -2.66 11.47
N ASN A 616 -29.47 -3.50 10.52
CA ASN A 616 -30.70 -3.26 9.76
C ASN A 616 -31.95 -3.28 10.68
N TRP A 617 -32.00 -4.16 11.67
CA TRP A 617 -33.10 -4.17 12.64
C TRP A 617 -33.15 -2.86 13.44
N ILE A 618 -32.02 -2.40 13.98
CA ILE A 618 -31.92 -1.14 14.75
C ILE A 618 -32.31 0.05 13.88
N ALA A 619 -31.77 0.14 12.67
CA ALA A 619 -32.08 1.21 11.72
C ALA A 619 -33.59 1.29 11.42
N ARG A 620 -34.27 0.14 11.27
CA ARG A 620 -35.73 0.11 11.09
C ARG A 620 -36.52 0.60 12.30
N GLN A 621 -36.00 0.42 13.52
CA GLN A 621 -36.66 0.92 14.74
C GLN A 621 -36.44 2.42 14.94
N LEU A 622 -35.30 2.95 14.50
CA LEU A 622 -34.94 4.37 14.65
C LEU A 622 -35.40 5.23 13.46
N GLY A 623 -35.59 4.64 12.28
CA GLY A 623 -36.00 5.36 11.07
C GLY A 623 -34.96 6.37 10.62
N ASP A 624 -35.42 7.55 10.19
CA ASP A 624 -34.56 8.63 9.68
C ASP A 624 -33.60 9.21 10.72
N LEU A 625 -33.81 8.93 12.00
CA LEU A 625 -32.92 9.36 13.07
C LEU A 625 -31.52 8.75 12.94
N ALA A 626 -31.43 7.49 12.52
CA ALA A 626 -30.18 6.73 12.43
C ALA A 626 -30.21 5.75 11.24
N PRO A 627 -30.16 6.25 9.99
CA PRO A 627 -30.22 5.44 8.78
C PRO A 627 -29.12 4.38 8.72
N LEU A 628 -29.44 3.26 8.04
CA LEU A 628 -28.47 2.18 7.78
C LEU A 628 -27.46 2.62 6.72
N VAL A 629 -26.17 2.47 7.00
CA VAL A 629 -25.08 2.66 6.04
C VAL A 629 -24.63 1.29 5.53
N GLY A 630 -24.69 1.12 4.22
CA GLY A 630 -24.24 -0.07 3.50
C GLY A 630 -22.82 0.06 2.95
N LYS A 631 -22.34 -1.03 2.33
CA LYS A 631 -21.03 -1.07 1.69
C LYS A 631 -21.02 -0.14 0.46
N GLY A 632 -20.11 0.84 0.46
CA GLY A 632 -19.92 1.77 -0.65
C GLY A 632 -20.70 3.08 -0.52
N ASP A 633 -21.55 3.20 0.51
CA ASP A 633 -22.24 4.44 0.80
C ASP A 633 -21.26 5.52 1.31
N THR A 634 -21.59 6.78 1.03
CA THR A 634 -20.83 7.92 1.56
C THR A 634 -21.37 8.28 2.93
N LEU A 635 -20.47 8.48 3.90
CA LEU A 635 -20.87 8.93 5.23
C LEU A 635 -21.30 10.41 5.19
N PRO A 636 -22.36 10.79 5.91
CA PRO A 636 -22.70 12.20 6.10
C PRO A 636 -21.64 12.91 6.95
N LYS A 637 -21.58 14.24 6.86
CA LYS A 637 -20.65 15.04 7.66
C LYS A 637 -21.02 15.10 9.14
N GLU A 638 -22.30 14.99 9.45
CA GLU A 638 -22.87 15.13 10.80
C GLU A 638 -24.14 14.27 10.93
N GLY A 639 -24.56 14.04 12.17
CA GLY A 639 -25.78 13.28 12.51
C GLY A 639 -25.47 11.88 13.06
N VAL A 640 -26.46 10.98 12.98
CA VAL A 640 -26.33 9.60 13.49
C VAL A 640 -26.51 8.62 12.35
N VAL A 641 -25.65 7.59 12.30
CA VAL A 641 -25.75 6.49 11.34
C VAL A 641 -25.71 5.15 12.06
N THR A 642 -26.35 4.14 11.47
CA THR A 642 -26.30 2.75 11.94
C THR A 642 -25.51 1.90 10.96
N LEU A 643 -24.57 1.10 11.46
CA LEU A 643 -23.78 0.19 10.63
C LEU A 643 -23.32 -1.03 11.42
N ASP A 644 -22.90 -2.06 10.70
CA ASP A 644 -22.28 -3.22 11.32
C ASP A 644 -20.79 -2.97 11.63
N LEU A 645 -20.26 -3.74 12.59
CA LEU A 645 -18.89 -3.64 13.05
C LEU A 645 -17.84 -3.85 11.95
N ARG A 646 -18.10 -4.70 10.95
CA ARG A 646 -17.15 -4.93 9.85
C ARG A 646 -17.04 -3.72 8.94
N LEU A 647 -18.15 -3.01 8.71
CA LEU A 647 -18.14 -1.73 8.00
C LEU A 647 -17.53 -0.60 8.84
N ALA A 648 -17.78 -0.58 10.15
CA ALA A 648 -17.22 0.42 11.06
C ALA A 648 -15.69 0.30 11.20
N LYS A 649 -15.13 -0.90 11.00
CA LYS A 649 -13.69 -1.12 11.02
C LYS A 649 -13.00 -0.29 9.93
N GLY A 650 -11.97 0.45 10.30
CA GLY A 650 -11.26 1.37 9.40
C GLY A 650 -11.92 2.75 9.28
N LEU A 651 -13.13 2.95 9.83
CA LEU A 651 -13.78 4.26 9.92
C LEU A 651 -13.53 4.91 11.29
N GLU A 652 -13.86 6.19 11.38
CA GLU A 652 -13.70 7.04 12.56
C GLU A 652 -14.97 7.86 12.78
N PHE A 653 -15.39 7.98 14.03
CA PHE A 653 -16.59 8.72 14.42
C PHE A 653 -16.30 9.59 15.63
N ASP A 654 -16.93 10.77 15.69
CA ASP A 654 -16.81 11.66 16.85
C ASP A 654 -17.36 10.96 18.09
N SER A 655 -18.50 10.28 17.95
CA SER A 655 -19.10 9.47 19.00
C SER A 655 -19.54 8.09 18.51
N VAL A 656 -19.53 7.11 19.41
CA VAL A 656 -19.97 5.74 19.12
C VAL A 656 -20.95 5.27 20.18
N ILE A 657 -22.07 4.70 19.72
CA ILE A 657 -23.03 3.97 20.52
C ILE A 657 -22.86 2.48 20.20
N ILE A 658 -22.55 1.68 21.22
CA ILE A 658 -22.48 0.22 21.13
C ILE A 658 -23.78 -0.32 21.74
N PRO A 659 -24.76 -0.73 20.91
CA PRO A 659 -25.96 -1.39 21.38
C PRO A 659 -25.65 -2.84 21.79
N ASP A 660 -26.55 -3.42 22.56
CA ASP A 660 -26.62 -4.86 22.82
C ASP A 660 -25.37 -5.48 23.50
N ALA A 661 -24.70 -4.73 24.38
CA ALA A 661 -23.49 -5.17 25.09
C ALA A 661 -23.74 -6.19 26.23
N GLN A 662 -24.80 -6.99 26.14
CA GLN A 662 -25.07 -8.09 27.07
C GLN A 662 -24.20 -9.34 26.79
N ALA A 663 -24.13 -10.25 27.76
CA ALA A 663 -23.24 -11.42 27.72
C ALA A 663 -23.56 -12.41 26.58
N GLU A 664 -24.79 -12.47 26.10
CA GLU A 664 -25.20 -13.33 24.97
C GLU A 664 -24.60 -12.86 23.64
N VAL A 665 -24.36 -11.55 23.50
CA VAL A 665 -23.79 -10.94 22.29
C VAL A 665 -22.28 -10.83 22.41
N TYR A 666 -21.80 -10.50 23.61
CA TYR A 666 -20.39 -10.38 23.95
C TYR A 666 -20.03 -11.33 25.10
N PRO A 667 -19.92 -12.65 24.84
CA PRO A 667 -19.45 -13.61 25.84
C PRO A 667 -17.99 -13.37 26.22
N ASP A 668 -17.51 -13.95 27.33
CA ASP A 668 -16.10 -13.87 27.72
C ASP A 668 -15.22 -14.78 26.86
N GLU A 669 -15.15 -14.46 25.57
CA GLU A 669 -14.39 -15.17 24.56
C GLU A 669 -13.45 -14.22 23.82
N PRO A 670 -12.29 -14.69 23.32
CA PRO A 670 -11.31 -13.83 22.66
C PRO A 670 -11.88 -13.04 21.47
N LEU A 671 -12.75 -13.65 20.67
CA LEU A 671 -13.34 -12.98 19.50
C LEU A 671 -14.31 -11.87 19.90
N ALA A 672 -15.20 -12.13 20.87
CA ALA A 672 -16.13 -11.15 21.39
C ALA A 672 -15.40 -9.95 22.03
N ARG A 673 -14.34 -10.23 22.78
CA ARG A 673 -13.43 -9.22 23.35
C ARG A 673 -12.79 -8.34 22.28
N ARG A 674 -12.26 -8.93 21.19
CA ARG A 674 -11.71 -8.18 20.04
C ARG A 674 -12.77 -7.36 19.31
N ARG A 675 -14.00 -7.89 19.17
CA ARG A 675 -15.12 -7.16 18.57
C ARG A 675 -15.51 -5.94 19.40
N LEU A 676 -15.61 -6.08 20.72
CA LEU A 676 -15.92 -4.97 21.62
C LEU A 676 -14.78 -3.94 21.65
N TYR A 677 -13.53 -4.40 21.71
CA TYR A 677 -12.34 -3.55 21.58
C TYR A 677 -12.40 -2.70 20.31
N THR A 678 -12.67 -3.36 19.17
CA THR A 678 -12.74 -2.70 17.88
C THR A 678 -13.85 -1.67 17.85
N ALA A 679 -15.05 -2.01 18.33
CA ALA A 679 -16.20 -1.11 18.39
C ALA A 679 -15.90 0.15 19.23
N VAL A 680 -15.36 -0.01 20.44
CA VAL A 680 -15.00 1.12 21.32
C VAL A 680 -13.92 1.99 20.66
N SER A 681 -12.93 1.38 20.03
CA SER A 681 -11.80 2.10 19.41
C SER A 681 -12.17 2.97 18.20
N ARG A 682 -13.41 2.89 17.71
CA ARG A 682 -13.87 3.74 16.59
C ARG A 682 -14.20 5.17 17.03
N ALA A 683 -14.38 5.40 18.33
CA ALA A 683 -14.74 6.70 18.87
C ALA A 683 -13.53 7.61 19.10
N MET A 684 -13.70 8.89 18.76
CA MET A 684 -12.72 9.94 19.03
C MET A 684 -13.00 10.67 20.36
N HIS A 685 -14.27 11.02 20.62
CA HIS A 685 -14.65 11.93 21.71
C HIS A 685 -15.60 11.33 22.74
N GLU A 686 -16.61 10.57 22.33
CA GLU A 686 -17.59 9.99 23.25
C GLU A 686 -17.92 8.52 22.93
N VAL A 687 -18.10 7.70 23.98
CA VAL A 687 -18.56 6.31 23.85
C VAL A 687 -19.75 6.08 24.77
N THR A 688 -20.81 5.49 24.23
CA THR A 688 -21.95 5.00 25.01
C THR A 688 -22.14 3.50 24.77
N ILE A 689 -22.14 2.70 25.83
CA ILE A 689 -22.33 1.25 25.79
C ILE A 689 -23.63 0.90 26.50
N LEU A 690 -24.54 0.23 25.79
CA LEU A 690 -25.85 -0.16 26.30
C LEU A 690 -25.99 -1.67 26.26
N SER A 691 -26.52 -2.27 27.34
CA SER A 691 -26.98 -3.66 27.34
C SER A 691 -28.49 -3.73 27.55
N GLN A 692 -29.14 -4.66 26.87
CA GLN A 692 -30.51 -5.07 27.15
C GLN A 692 -30.48 -6.12 28.28
N GLY A 693 -30.68 -5.68 29.51
CA GLY A 693 -30.43 -6.51 30.70
C GLY A 693 -28.97 -6.43 31.17
N GLN A 694 -28.46 -7.55 31.69
CA GLN A 694 -27.15 -7.60 32.34
C GLN A 694 -26.00 -7.30 31.36
N MET A 695 -25.05 -6.46 31.79
CA MET A 695 -23.87 -6.10 31.00
C MET A 695 -22.90 -7.28 30.86
N THR A 696 -22.18 -7.34 29.74
CA THR A 696 -21.09 -8.30 29.53
C THR A 696 -20.04 -8.26 30.66
N PRO A 697 -19.55 -9.42 31.14
CA PRO A 697 -18.48 -9.47 32.14
C PRO A 697 -17.15 -8.89 31.62
N LEU A 698 -16.99 -8.75 30.29
CA LEU A 698 -15.78 -8.19 29.68
C LEU A 698 -15.45 -6.77 30.17
N LEU A 699 -16.46 -5.99 30.59
CA LEU A 699 -16.28 -4.61 31.08
C LEU A 699 -15.99 -4.53 32.58
N SER A 700 -16.06 -5.65 33.32
CA SER A 700 -15.81 -5.69 34.76
C SER A 700 -14.46 -5.08 35.17
N PRO A 701 -13.34 -5.32 34.46
CA PRO A 701 -12.06 -4.71 34.81
C PRO A 701 -12.07 -3.18 34.78
N TYR A 702 -12.77 -2.58 33.81
CA TYR A 702 -12.93 -1.13 33.70
C TYR A 702 -13.85 -0.56 34.79
N LEU A 703 -14.99 -1.22 35.02
CA LEU A 703 -15.94 -0.80 36.05
C LEU A 703 -15.30 -0.84 37.44
N ALA A 704 -14.49 -1.86 37.73
CA ALA A 704 -13.74 -1.96 38.99
C ALA A 704 -12.67 -0.86 39.14
N SER A 705 -11.93 -0.52 38.07
CA SER A 705 -10.91 0.54 38.14
C SER A 705 -11.53 1.93 38.37
N ARG A 706 -12.77 2.15 37.93
CA ARG A 706 -13.51 3.41 38.13
C ARG A 706 -14.12 3.53 39.52
N GLN A 707 -14.54 2.43 40.14
CA GLN A 707 -15.00 2.43 41.53
C GLN A 707 -13.87 2.80 42.50
N GLY A 708 -12.66 2.27 42.29
CA GLY A 708 -11.49 2.58 43.14
C GLY A 708 -10.86 3.97 42.95
N LYS A 709 -11.30 4.77 41.96
CA LYS A 709 -10.89 6.17 41.75
C LYS A 709 -11.86 7.18 42.39
N ARG A 710 -13.02 6.74 42.88
CA ARG A 710 -14.06 7.58 43.50
C ARG A 710 -14.03 7.56 45.03
N ASP A 711 -13.19 6.72 45.63
CA ASP A 711 -12.78 6.72 47.04
C ASP A 711 -11.42 7.42 47.18
#